data_AF-A0A9P6IB90-F1
#
_entry.id   AF-A0A9P6IB90-F1
#
_cell.length_a   1.000
_cell.length_b   1.000
_cell.length_c   1.000
_cell.angle_alpha   90.00
_cell.angle_beta   90.00
_cell.angle_gamma   90.00
#
_symmetry.space_group_name_H-M   'P 1'
#
loop_
_entity.id
_entity.type
_entity.pdbx_description
1 polymer ?
#
loop_
_entity_poly.entity_id
_entity_poly.type
_entity_poly.pdbx_seq_one_letter_code
_entity_poly.pdbx_strand_id
1 'polypeptide(L)'
;MSPSLSSKSAPVVIVGAGVFGLSTALHLAERGYTNVKVIDKQPYHESEYSYDRGCDAASADVNKIIRAAYGSQLEYQTLALDAIAKWKSWNEEIKTGKTLPPGFSRNDTLFVNNGTVTMTSGLTLDRFEEDTIQNMDKVGLRETQINLHNPEHVERAVAKGFGFAVDAFDIKNDSSILDTQSGFVYADKACRFALHKAETLGVKTVLGGPGGTFSAFLENSESRVTGVKTADGRTHPAELTIMACGGWTPSLLTQLDNLCETTAGSVAMFQLRPKMPLWDKFAPENFPTWSYNIRRGAEGGLYGFARDSAGVVKIGYRGTKFTNPQTQADGAARSVPITRWTQETIRKIPAKASRVIRSFVQSHFPELLECDMTTRLCWYTDSFDNHFVIDFVPGVDGLMVATGGSGHGFKFLPNLGEHLRRRKAPGDERAPKKRTFTMPLFNNTNKDSEGALRKMVDFTTLLSPTNRGSHFRLAPLAPPTPRIDITNVDGATEPSSSSIDPKEIQTICSNPQAFDGSLAIQNRLKKVFDDIRSRRSSISRTPFVTREQFIAFLESVQGETDVEDVLPEEKERYTWPEFFEFWWKKYGLEATRPLNTKDKDLSKPLSNYFISSSHNTYLVGNQLASTSDPEAYKTVLRRGCRCIEIDVWNGDTPITTQERSRSPKPEHSRNLSGSSFPNVAASIKGQVEEFMGSERSGHEHGHSRNPSAASRSLGPADSTTVLGPSASVESLADTLRPTSPTPSKLRLPYPKDEPIVTHGWTLTTPCGFREVCVAVRESAFETNELPLIISLEVHADLEQQEVMVRIMKEEWGDMLVDKSLEGIDPRFRLPLLEEMKKKIMIKVKKAPHKIEVPPSTTALSAVHANDEDASSSEDERAAPAAAPVQHNPKSDICQALSNLAIYTHSEHFKSFETPAAKKPGHIFSISESNILDLHKTKAREMFAHNKNYFMRAFPNGTRVDSSNPDPSPFWRKGVQMVALNWQYLDEGMMLNEGMFADELGYVLKPIGYRSTDRNVETEVDAAPQGDMNLTITIIAGQHIWVPSSSDSDSSRSGKNLRPFVKCELHVEIGAVNGKAADEDDFKLKTSSKKTDHPEWENGARLRFPKVSRVVEELSFVRLKVENDPLLGGDELLSWACIRLDRLQTGYRFVKLMDVKNNPIDGGKLLIRVDKMVQS
;
A
#
# COMPACT_ATOMS: atom_id res chain seq x y z
N MET A 1 -11.20 -45.44 12.87
CA MET A 1 -12.60 -45.81 12.60
C MET A 1 -13.43 -44.56 12.84
N SER A 2 -14.08 -43.95 11.83
CA SER A 2 -14.93 -42.77 12.09
C SER A 2 -16.29 -43.20 12.68
N PRO A 3 -16.76 -42.60 13.78
CA PRO A 3 -18.05 -42.97 14.34
C PRO A 3 -19.18 -42.42 13.44
N SER A 4 -19.94 -43.33 12.84
CA SER A 4 -21.32 -43.02 12.48
C SER A 4 -22.11 -42.82 13.77
N LEU A 5 -22.93 -41.76 13.83
CA LEU A 5 -23.91 -41.60 14.92
C LEU A 5 -24.64 -42.92 15.16
N SER A 6 -24.70 -43.36 16.42
CA SER A 6 -25.27 -44.64 16.84
C SER A 6 -26.74 -44.79 16.45
N SER A 7 -27.49 -43.68 16.41
CA SER A 7 -28.87 -43.60 15.96
C SER A 7 -29.25 -42.16 15.56
N LYS A 8 -30.47 -41.96 15.03
CA LYS A 8 -31.04 -40.62 14.81
C LYS A 8 -31.47 -39.91 16.10
N SER A 9 -31.54 -40.61 17.23
CA SER A 9 -31.80 -40.03 18.56
C SER A 9 -30.52 -39.71 19.33
N ALA A 10 -29.36 -40.06 18.78
CA ALA A 10 -28.06 -39.71 19.34
C ALA A 10 -27.93 -38.18 19.48
N PRO A 11 -27.40 -37.69 20.61
CA PRO A 11 -27.29 -36.26 20.87
C PRO A 11 -26.26 -35.60 19.94
N VAL A 12 -26.66 -34.54 19.25
CA VAL A 12 -25.78 -33.70 18.42
C VAL A 12 -25.80 -32.28 18.96
N VAL A 13 -24.62 -31.72 19.21
CA VAL A 13 -24.46 -30.33 19.63
C VAL A 13 -23.77 -29.53 18.52
N ILE A 14 -24.37 -28.40 18.15
CA ILE A 14 -23.84 -27.46 17.17
C ILE A 14 -23.51 -26.17 17.92
N VAL A 15 -22.26 -25.73 17.87
CA VAL A 15 -21.82 -24.47 18.49
C VAL A 15 -21.75 -23.40 17.40
N GLY A 16 -22.63 -22.41 17.48
CA GLY A 16 -22.84 -21.36 16.49
C GLY A 16 -24.23 -21.45 15.85
N ALA A 17 -24.98 -20.36 15.92
CA ALA A 17 -26.29 -20.17 15.29
C ALA A 17 -26.21 -19.21 14.08
N GLY A 18 -25.04 -19.16 13.43
CA GLY A 18 -24.87 -18.51 12.12
C GLY A 18 -25.33 -19.40 10.97
N VAL A 19 -24.94 -19.03 9.74
CA VAL A 19 -25.40 -19.72 8.52
C VAL A 19 -25.10 -21.22 8.51
N PHE A 20 -23.85 -21.59 8.80
CA PHE A 20 -23.44 -22.98 8.82
C PHE A 20 -24.19 -23.77 9.90
N GLY A 21 -24.31 -23.22 11.11
CA GLY A 21 -24.98 -23.88 12.22
C GLY A 21 -26.48 -24.05 12.00
N LEU A 22 -27.20 -23.00 11.59
CA LEU A 22 -28.63 -23.06 11.31
C LEU A 22 -28.95 -23.99 10.14
N SER A 23 -28.21 -23.89 9.04
CA SER A 23 -28.40 -24.78 7.90
C SER A 23 -28.18 -26.24 8.32
N THR A 24 -27.13 -26.50 9.10
CA THR A 24 -26.84 -27.86 9.62
C THR A 24 -27.96 -28.39 10.49
N ALA A 25 -28.42 -27.58 11.47
CA ALA A 25 -29.46 -27.98 12.40
C ALA A 25 -30.78 -28.29 11.67
N LEU A 26 -31.17 -27.42 10.73
CA LEU A 26 -32.37 -27.57 9.94
C LEU A 26 -32.37 -28.90 9.16
N HIS A 27 -31.31 -29.16 8.39
CA HIS A 27 -31.25 -30.36 7.56
C HIS A 27 -31.04 -31.65 8.36
N LEU A 28 -30.44 -31.60 9.54
CA LEU A 28 -30.43 -32.74 10.46
C LEU A 28 -31.87 -33.03 10.95
N ALA A 29 -32.61 -32.02 11.39
CA ALA A 29 -33.98 -32.19 11.84
C ALA A 29 -34.91 -32.71 10.72
N GLU A 30 -34.80 -32.17 9.51
CA GLU A 30 -35.56 -32.63 8.33
C GLU A 30 -35.24 -34.08 7.94
N ARG A 31 -34.02 -34.55 8.22
CA ARG A 31 -33.62 -35.97 8.05
C ARG A 31 -34.10 -36.86 9.18
N GLY A 32 -34.81 -36.32 10.16
CA GLY A 32 -35.38 -37.04 11.30
C GLY A 32 -34.43 -37.24 12.47
N TYR A 33 -33.37 -36.43 12.60
CA TYR A 33 -32.59 -36.40 13.84
C TYR A 33 -33.36 -35.65 14.92
N THR A 34 -33.62 -36.30 16.06
CA THR A 34 -34.56 -35.79 17.07
C THR A 34 -33.88 -35.14 18.28
N ASN A 35 -32.55 -35.24 18.39
CA ASN A 35 -31.79 -34.75 19.53
C ASN A 35 -30.67 -33.80 19.10
N VAL A 36 -31.05 -32.72 18.42
CA VAL A 36 -30.14 -31.67 17.93
C VAL A 36 -30.26 -30.45 18.82
N LYS A 37 -29.12 -29.92 19.26
CA LYS A 37 -29.04 -28.69 20.06
C LYS A 37 -28.10 -27.68 19.42
N VAL A 38 -28.54 -26.43 19.27
CA VAL A 38 -27.72 -25.30 18.83
C VAL A 38 -27.41 -24.41 20.03
N ILE A 39 -26.14 -24.04 20.19
CA ILE A 39 -25.64 -23.21 21.29
C ILE A 39 -24.92 -22.00 20.71
N ASP A 40 -25.24 -20.77 21.13
CA ASP A 40 -24.54 -19.57 20.68
C ASP A 40 -24.51 -18.47 21.77
N LYS A 41 -23.39 -17.74 21.85
CA LYS A 41 -23.19 -16.64 22.80
C LYS A 41 -24.18 -15.48 22.56
N GLN A 42 -24.69 -15.33 21.33
CA GLN A 42 -25.55 -14.23 20.93
C GLN A 42 -27.03 -14.52 21.23
N PRO A 43 -27.78 -13.59 21.85
CA PRO A 43 -29.20 -13.75 22.14
C PRO A 43 -30.04 -13.44 20.89
N TYR A 44 -29.96 -14.29 19.86
CA TYR A 44 -30.63 -14.03 18.57
C TYR A 44 -32.15 -13.96 18.63
N HIS A 45 -32.76 -14.55 19.66
CA HIS A 45 -34.19 -14.47 19.92
C HIS A 45 -34.63 -13.07 20.41
N GLU A 46 -33.73 -12.30 21.03
CA GLU A 46 -33.99 -10.93 21.50
C GLU A 46 -33.51 -9.88 20.50
N SER A 47 -32.30 -10.07 19.98
CA SER A 47 -31.64 -9.14 19.05
C SER A 47 -32.17 -9.25 17.62
N GLU A 48 -32.92 -10.32 17.32
CA GLU A 48 -33.48 -10.69 16.01
C GLU A 48 -32.45 -10.58 14.87
N TYR A 49 -31.20 -11.00 15.11
CA TYR A 49 -30.07 -10.91 14.16
C TYR A 49 -29.74 -9.48 13.69
N SER A 50 -30.17 -8.46 14.43
CA SER A 50 -29.85 -7.06 14.11
C SER A 50 -28.47 -6.68 14.61
N TYR A 51 -27.62 -6.22 13.69
CA TYR A 51 -26.31 -5.65 14.02
C TYR A 51 -26.44 -4.44 14.97
N ASP A 52 -27.53 -3.68 14.92
CA ASP A 52 -27.72 -2.51 15.79
C ASP A 52 -28.22 -2.86 17.19
N ARG A 53 -28.65 -4.11 17.41
CA ARG A 53 -29.10 -4.63 18.72
C ARG A 53 -28.15 -5.68 19.30
N GLY A 54 -26.84 -5.46 19.19
CA GLY A 54 -25.85 -6.26 19.92
C GLY A 54 -25.26 -7.45 19.15
N CYS A 55 -25.77 -7.81 17.97
CA CYS A 55 -25.20 -8.92 17.21
C CYS A 55 -23.88 -8.55 16.54
N ASP A 56 -22.84 -9.37 16.75
CA ASP A 56 -21.51 -9.18 16.16
C ASP A 56 -21.15 -10.21 15.07
N ALA A 57 -22.08 -11.10 14.70
CA ALA A 57 -21.84 -12.16 13.73
C ALA A 57 -21.95 -11.70 12.26
N ALA A 58 -21.20 -12.36 11.38
CA ALA A 58 -21.24 -12.15 9.93
C ALA A 58 -22.66 -12.28 9.32
N SER A 59 -23.47 -13.16 9.92
CA SER A 59 -24.84 -13.48 9.55
C SER A 59 -25.85 -12.45 10.05
N ALA A 60 -25.49 -11.63 11.05
CA ALA A 60 -26.28 -10.49 11.50
C ALA A 60 -25.97 -9.28 10.62
N ASP A 61 -26.72 -9.14 9.54
CA ASP A 61 -26.51 -8.13 8.51
C ASP A 61 -27.86 -7.70 7.91
N VAL A 62 -27.88 -6.56 7.23
CA VAL A 62 -29.11 -6.05 6.58
C VAL A 62 -29.44 -6.90 5.35
N ASN A 63 -28.46 -7.10 4.47
CA ASN A 63 -28.65 -7.83 3.22
C ASN A 63 -27.38 -8.55 2.76
N LYS A 64 -27.56 -9.60 1.95
CA LYS A 64 -26.48 -10.37 1.33
C LYS A 64 -26.81 -10.67 -0.13
N ILE A 65 -25.79 -10.58 -0.99
CA ILE A 65 -25.93 -10.83 -2.43
C ILE A 65 -26.13 -12.31 -2.69
N ILE A 66 -27.11 -12.64 -3.52
CA ILE A 66 -27.39 -13.97 -4.06
C ILE A 66 -27.01 -13.93 -5.54
N ARG A 67 -26.01 -14.72 -5.94
CA ARG A 67 -25.62 -14.87 -7.35
C ARG A 67 -25.89 -16.29 -7.81
N ALA A 68 -26.33 -16.48 -9.05
CA ALA A 68 -26.50 -17.78 -9.67
C ALA A 68 -25.21 -18.27 -10.35
N ALA A 69 -24.46 -17.35 -10.96
CA ALA A 69 -23.29 -17.67 -11.78
C ALA A 69 -21.96 -17.76 -11.00
N TYR A 70 -21.10 -18.71 -11.40
CA TYR A 70 -19.81 -18.98 -10.77
C TYR A 70 -18.66 -19.26 -11.77
N GLY A 71 -18.75 -18.73 -12.99
CA GLY A 71 -17.73 -18.96 -14.03
C GLY A 71 -17.51 -20.45 -14.28
N SER A 72 -16.27 -20.92 -14.15
CA SER A 72 -15.91 -22.33 -14.32
C SER A 72 -16.23 -23.25 -13.12
N GLN A 73 -16.66 -22.69 -11.98
CA GLN A 73 -16.98 -23.47 -10.77
C GLN A 73 -18.43 -23.98 -10.78
N LEU A 74 -18.69 -24.98 -11.61
CA LEU A 74 -20.03 -25.53 -11.87
C LEU A 74 -20.73 -26.08 -10.61
N GLU A 75 -19.97 -26.57 -9.65
CA GLU A 75 -20.48 -27.06 -8.38
C GLU A 75 -21.14 -25.94 -7.57
N TYR A 76 -20.54 -24.75 -7.51
CA TYR A 76 -21.15 -23.60 -6.84
C TYR A 76 -22.32 -23.02 -7.63
N GLN A 77 -22.26 -23.04 -8.97
CA GLN A 77 -23.40 -22.67 -9.80
C GLN A 77 -24.60 -23.57 -9.51
N THR A 78 -24.40 -24.88 -9.45
CA THR A 78 -25.45 -25.85 -9.11
C THR A 78 -26.01 -25.61 -7.71
N LEU A 79 -25.11 -25.42 -6.73
CA LEU A 79 -25.50 -25.14 -5.34
C LEU A 79 -26.27 -23.82 -5.23
N ALA A 80 -25.92 -22.81 -6.02
CA ALA A 80 -26.57 -21.51 -6.00
C ALA A 80 -27.96 -21.54 -6.64
N LEU A 81 -28.12 -22.25 -7.76
CA LEU A 81 -29.42 -22.45 -8.40
C LEU A 81 -30.39 -23.21 -7.49
N ASP A 82 -29.91 -24.26 -6.80
CA ASP A 82 -30.71 -24.96 -5.79
C ASP A 82 -31.07 -24.06 -4.60
N ALA A 83 -30.11 -23.25 -4.11
CA ALA A 83 -30.37 -22.31 -3.04
C ALA A 83 -31.44 -21.28 -3.46
N ILE A 84 -31.37 -20.72 -4.68
CA ILE A 84 -32.35 -19.78 -5.23
C ILE A 84 -33.74 -20.41 -5.28
N ALA A 85 -33.86 -21.68 -5.71
CA ALA A 85 -35.14 -22.38 -5.71
C ALA A 85 -35.73 -22.49 -4.29
N LYS A 86 -34.90 -22.81 -3.29
CA LYS A 86 -35.33 -22.90 -1.89
C LYS A 86 -35.65 -21.55 -1.27
N TRP A 87 -34.89 -20.50 -1.60
CA TRP A 87 -35.21 -19.13 -1.21
C TRP A 87 -36.60 -18.71 -1.71
N LYS A 88 -36.92 -19.03 -2.98
CA LYS A 88 -38.27 -18.80 -3.53
C LYS A 88 -39.32 -19.63 -2.79
N SER A 89 -39.03 -20.89 -2.47
CA SER A 89 -39.95 -21.72 -1.67
C SER A 89 -40.20 -21.16 -0.27
N TRP A 90 -39.19 -20.62 0.41
CA TRP A 90 -39.36 -20.00 1.73
C TRP A 90 -40.20 -18.71 1.66
N ASN A 91 -40.04 -17.91 0.60
CA ASN A 91 -40.94 -16.77 0.37
C ASN A 91 -42.40 -17.23 0.22
N GLU A 92 -42.68 -18.29 -0.53
CA GLU A 92 -44.04 -18.83 -0.68
C GLU A 92 -44.59 -19.41 0.64
N GLU A 93 -43.74 -20.03 1.45
CA GLU A 93 -44.11 -20.52 2.78
C GLU A 93 -44.54 -19.39 3.73
N ILE A 94 -43.85 -18.24 3.68
CA ILE A 94 -44.22 -17.03 4.43
C ILE A 94 -45.55 -16.45 3.92
N LYS A 95 -45.71 -16.34 2.59
CA LYS A 95 -46.96 -15.83 1.97
C LYS A 95 -48.19 -16.66 2.34
N THR A 96 -48.05 -17.99 2.33
CA THR A 96 -49.14 -18.91 2.72
C THR A 96 -49.42 -18.88 4.22
N GLY A 97 -48.47 -18.40 5.03
CA GLY A 97 -48.57 -18.33 6.47
C GLY A 97 -48.38 -19.68 7.18
N LYS A 98 -47.82 -20.68 6.49
CA LYS A 98 -47.59 -22.03 7.04
C LYS A 98 -46.54 -22.03 8.15
N THR A 99 -45.53 -21.17 8.02
CA THR A 99 -44.49 -20.95 9.04
C THR A 99 -44.22 -19.45 9.10
N LEU A 100 -44.57 -18.82 10.21
CA LEU A 100 -44.41 -17.39 10.44
C LEU A 100 -43.67 -17.18 11.76
N PRO A 101 -42.38 -16.83 11.72
CA PRO A 101 -41.64 -16.44 12.91
C PRO A 101 -42.31 -15.27 13.63
N PRO A 102 -42.11 -15.11 14.95
CA PRO A 102 -42.57 -13.92 15.67
C PRO A 102 -42.10 -12.63 14.98
N GLY A 103 -43.04 -11.69 14.79
CA GLY A 103 -42.80 -10.40 14.11
C GLY A 103 -42.90 -10.45 12.58
N PHE A 104 -43.11 -11.61 11.96
CA PHE A 104 -43.32 -11.71 10.51
C PHE A 104 -44.79 -11.53 10.14
N SER A 105 -45.00 -10.94 8.97
CA SER A 105 -46.27 -10.88 8.26
C SER A 105 -46.22 -11.73 6.98
N ARG A 106 -47.37 -11.99 6.37
CA ARG A 106 -47.45 -12.67 5.06
C ARG A 106 -46.86 -11.84 3.91
N ASN A 107 -46.59 -10.56 4.15
CA ASN A 107 -45.99 -9.65 3.17
C ASN A 107 -44.46 -9.62 3.27
N ASP A 108 -43.88 -10.22 4.30
CA ASP A 108 -42.43 -10.29 4.43
C ASP A 108 -41.84 -11.18 3.33
N THR A 109 -40.72 -10.72 2.79
CA THR A 109 -39.96 -11.42 1.77
C THR A 109 -38.55 -11.62 2.29
N LEU A 110 -37.98 -12.80 2.04
CA LEU A 110 -36.58 -13.09 2.33
C LEU A 110 -35.71 -12.72 1.12
N PHE A 111 -35.95 -13.39 -0.01
CA PHE A 111 -35.18 -13.21 -1.24
C PHE A 111 -35.91 -12.28 -2.22
N VAL A 112 -35.20 -11.24 -2.64
CA VAL A 112 -35.67 -10.27 -3.63
C VAL A 112 -34.90 -10.50 -4.93
N ASN A 113 -35.62 -10.88 -5.98
CA ASN A 113 -35.06 -11.09 -7.31
C ASN A 113 -35.08 -9.79 -8.12
N ASN A 114 -34.20 -8.84 -7.77
CA ASN A 114 -34.00 -7.58 -8.49
C ASN A 114 -32.85 -7.62 -9.50
N GLY A 115 -32.33 -8.81 -9.81
CA GLY A 115 -31.20 -8.98 -10.71
C GLY A 115 -29.87 -8.62 -10.07
N THR A 116 -28.77 -9.11 -10.65
CA THR A 116 -27.43 -8.64 -10.30
C THR A 116 -26.68 -8.17 -11.53
N VAL A 117 -26.32 -6.89 -11.56
CA VAL A 117 -25.44 -6.31 -12.59
C VAL A 117 -23.98 -6.50 -12.16
N THR A 118 -23.20 -7.21 -12.97
CA THR A 118 -21.75 -7.35 -12.80
C THR A 118 -21.06 -6.47 -13.82
N MET A 119 -20.27 -5.52 -13.34
CA MET A 119 -19.57 -4.54 -14.14
C MET A 119 -18.06 -4.75 -14.01
N THR A 120 -17.37 -4.71 -15.14
CA THR A 120 -15.92 -4.79 -15.20
C THR A 120 -15.40 -3.66 -16.06
N SER A 121 -14.41 -2.94 -15.53
CA SER A 121 -13.76 -1.82 -16.19
C SER A 121 -13.23 -2.18 -17.59
N GLY A 122 -13.63 -1.39 -18.58
CA GLY A 122 -13.30 -1.61 -19.99
C GLY A 122 -14.35 -2.45 -20.73
N LEU A 123 -14.34 -2.39 -22.05
CA LEU A 123 -15.41 -2.92 -22.91
C LEU A 123 -15.32 -4.44 -23.17
N THR A 124 -14.21 -5.07 -22.82
CA THR A 124 -14.01 -6.52 -23.01
C THR A 124 -14.51 -7.30 -21.81
N LEU A 125 -15.31 -8.33 -22.05
CA LEU A 125 -15.71 -9.26 -21.00
C LEU A 125 -14.50 -10.00 -20.44
N ASP A 126 -14.42 -10.10 -19.11
CA ASP A 126 -13.43 -10.95 -18.47
C ASP A 126 -13.76 -12.43 -18.71
N ARG A 127 -12.74 -13.29 -18.75
CA ARG A 127 -12.88 -14.74 -18.96
C ARG A 127 -13.89 -15.40 -18.01
N PHE A 128 -14.00 -14.92 -16.77
CA PHE A 128 -14.94 -15.48 -15.79
C PHE A 128 -16.41 -15.24 -16.18
N GLU A 129 -16.70 -14.12 -16.84
CA GLU A 129 -18.01 -13.70 -17.32
C GLU A 129 -18.35 -14.43 -18.63
N GLU A 130 -17.35 -14.65 -19.50
CA GLU A 130 -17.49 -15.53 -20.66
C GLU A 130 -17.80 -16.97 -20.25
N ASP A 131 -17.03 -17.54 -19.32
CA ASP A 131 -17.25 -18.87 -18.75
C ASP A 131 -18.65 -18.95 -18.11
N THR A 132 -19.07 -17.89 -17.43
CA THR A 132 -20.40 -17.77 -16.83
C THR A 132 -21.49 -17.88 -17.90
N ILE A 133 -21.40 -17.10 -18.98
CA ILE A 133 -22.40 -17.09 -20.06
C ILE A 133 -22.49 -18.48 -20.69
N GLN A 134 -21.34 -19.09 -21.01
CA GLN A 134 -21.28 -20.42 -21.62
C GLN A 134 -21.84 -21.51 -20.69
N ASN A 135 -21.52 -21.47 -19.39
CA ASN A 135 -21.96 -22.49 -18.46
C ASN A 135 -23.42 -22.33 -18.03
N MET A 136 -23.97 -21.11 -18.04
CA MET A 136 -25.40 -20.88 -17.90
C MET A 136 -26.18 -21.36 -19.13
N ASP A 137 -25.60 -21.25 -20.33
CA ASP A 137 -26.19 -21.80 -21.57
C ASP A 137 -26.32 -23.32 -21.52
N LYS A 138 -25.26 -24.02 -21.08
CA LYS A 138 -25.26 -25.49 -20.93
C LYS A 138 -26.38 -26.03 -20.04
N VAL A 139 -26.89 -25.22 -19.11
CA VAL A 139 -28.01 -25.60 -18.22
C VAL A 139 -29.36 -24.98 -18.65
N GLY A 140 -29.44 -24.45 -19.88
CA GLY A 140 -30.66 -23.86 -20.45
C GLY A 140 -31.02 -22.46 -19.91
N LEU A 141 -30.07 -21.76 -19.30
CA LEU A 141 -30.24 -20.46 -18.65
C LEU A 141 -29.49 -19.32 -19.36
N ARG A 142 -29.07 -19.50 -20.62
CA ARG A 142 -28.44 -18.44 -21.42
C ARG A 142 -29.26 -17.15 -21.44
N GLU A 143 -30.57 -17.31 -21.53
CA GLU A 143 -31.57 -16.26 -21.58
C GLU A 143 -31.66 -15.40 -20.30
N THR A 144 -31.00 -15.82 -19.22
CA THR A 144 -30.94 -15.08 -17.95
C THR A 144 -29.65 -14.25 -17.81
N GLN A 145 -28.67 -14.44 -18.70
CA GLN A 145 -27.43 -13.66 -18.76
C GLN A 145 -27.54 -12.58 -19.85
N ILE A 146 -27.88 -11.37 -19.44
CA ILE A 146 -28.17 -10.23 -20.32
C ILE A 146 -26.89 -9.40 -20.46
N ASN A 147 -26.36 -9.28 -21.69
CA ASN A 147 -25.33 -8.28 -21.97
C ASN A 147 -26.00 -6.93 -22.22
N LEU A 148 -25.76 -5.95 -21.33
CA LEU A 148 -26.41 -4.63 -21.39
C LEU A 148 -25.94 -3.76 -22.57
N HIS A 149 -24.88 -4.18 -23.28
CA HIS A 149 -24.42 -3.54 -24.53
C HIS A 149 -25.05 -4.12 -25.80
N ASN A 150 -25.86 -5.18 -25.67
CA ASN A 150 -26.56 -5.78 -26.81
C ASN A 150 -28.04 -5.36 -26.81
N PRO A 151 -28.52 -4.60 -27.83
CA PRO A 151 -29.89 -4.11 -27.89
C PRO A 151 -30.98 -5.19 -27.75
N GLU A 152 -30.79 -6.36 -28.39
CA GLU A 152 -31.77 -7.47 -28.31
C GLU A 152 -31.85 -8.06 -26.90
N HIS A 153 -30.70 -8.14 -26.20
CA HIS A 153 -30.69 -8.57 -24.81
C HIS A 153 -31.33 -7.51 -23.90
N VAL A 154 -31.13 -6.22 -24.18
CA VAL A 154 -31.76 -5.12 -23.43
C VAL A 154 -33.28 -5.16 -23.56
N GLU A 155 -33.82 -5.31 -24.78
CA GLU A 155 -35.26 -5.49 -25.00
C GLU A 155 -35.81 -6.67 -24.21
N ARG A 156 -35.07 -7.79 -24.18
CA ARG A 156 -35.42 -8.96 -23.39
C ARG A 156 -35.43 -8.70 -21.89
N ALA A 157 -34.48 -7.90 -21.37
CA ALA A 157 -34.46 -7.50 -19.97
C ALA A 157 -35.67 -6.63 -19.62
N VAL A 158 -36.00 -5.66 -20.47
CA VAL A 158 -37.19 -4.80 -20.33
C VAL A 158 -38.47 -5.65 -20.32
N ALA A 159 -38.63 -6.58 -21.26
CA ALA A 159 -39.78 -7.47 -21.34
C ALA A 159 -39.93 -8.37 -20.09
N LYS A 160 -38.83 -8.69 -19.41
CA LYS A 160 -38.81 -9.46 -18.16
C LYS A 160 -38.96 -8.61 -16.90
N GLY A 161 -39.19 -7.30 -17.04
CA GLY A 161 -39.37 -6.38 -15.91
C GLY A 161 -38.07 -5.84 -15.29
N PHE A 162 -36.92 -6.03 -15.95
CA PHE A 162 -35.60 -5.53 -15.49
C PHE A 162 -35.15 -4.27 -16.22
N GLY A 163 -36.07 -3.49 -16.81
CA GLY A 163 -35.73 -2.26 -17.52
C GLY A 163 -34.98 -1.25 -16.64
N PHE A 164 -35.28 -1.23 -15.33
CA PHE A 164 -34.59 -0.39 -14.36
C PHE A 164 -33.08 -0.67 -14.23
N ALA A 165 -32.62 -1.87 -14.59
CA ALA A 165 -31.21 -2.25 -14.48
C ALA A 165 -30.37 -1.78 -15.68
N VAL A 166 -31.00 -1.39 -16.79
CA VAL A 166 -30.32 -0.96 -18.02
C VAL A 166 -29.62 0.39 -17.81
N ASP A 167 -30.31 1.33 -17.16
CA ASP A 167 -29.82 2.70 -16.93
C ASP A 167 -29.42 2.95 -15.46
N ALA A 168 -29.26 1.88 -14.67
CA ALA A 168 -28.89 2.01 -13.26
C ALA A 168 -27.48 2.59 -13.05
N PHE A 169 -26.61 2.45 -14.06
CA PHE A 169 -25.23 2.90 -14.09
C PHE A 169 -24.93 3.54 -15.44
N ASP A 170 -23.99 4.49 -15.53
CA ASP A 170 -23.49 5.01 -16.81
C ASP A 170 -22.56 3.97 -17.49
N ILE A 171 -23.15 2.85 -17.92
CA ILE A 171 -22.47 1.62 -18.36
C ILE A 171 -21.65 1.76 -19.64
N LYS A 172 -21.58 2.94 -20.27
CA LYS A 172 -21.02 3.15 -21.61
C LYS A 172 -19.57 2.70 -21.77
N ASN A 173 -18.80 2.71 -20.68
CA ASN A 173 -17.36 2.41 -20.70
C ASN A 173 -17.00 1.06 -20.04
N ASP A 174 -17.99 0.36 -19.47
CA ASP A 174 -17.76 -0.85 -18.67
C ASP A 174 -18.55 -2.04 -19.23
N SER A 175 -17.87 -3.15 -19.44
CA SER A 175 -18.52 -4.41 -19.76
C SER A 175 -19.47 -4.80 -18.63
N SER A 176 -20.74 -5.04 -18.97
CA SER A 176 -21.82 -5.14 -18.00
C SER A 176 -22.76 -6.29 -18.33
N ILE A 177 -22.83 -7.27 -17.41
CA ILE A 177 -23.71 -8.44 -17.51
C ILE A 177 -24.74 -8.41 -16.37
N LEU A 178 -26.02 -8.45 -16.72
CA LEU A 178 -27.14 -8.62 -15.79
C LEU A 178 -27.54 -10.10 -15.71
N ASP A 179 -27.50 -10.66 -14.51
CA ASP A 179 -28.06 -11.98 -14.20
C ASP A 179 -29.46 -11.85 -13.58
N THR A 180 -30.49 -12.25 -14.32
CA THR A 180 -31.91 -12.12 -13.92
C THR A 180 -32.41 -13.20 -12.95
N GLN A 181 -31.56 -14.18 -12.59
CA GLN A 181 -31.86 -15.14 -11.52
C GLN A 181 -31.38 -14.67 -10.14
N SER A 182 -30.55 -13.62 -10.12
CA SER A 182 -29.80 -13.16 -8.97
C SER A 182 -30.45 -11.95 -8.30
N GLY A 183 -29.96 -11.58 -7.12
CA GLY A 183 -30.50 -10.47 -6.36
C GLY A 183 -29.91 -10.42 -4.96
N PHE A 184 -30.75 -10.16 -3.96
CA PHE A 184 -30.30 -10.15 -2.57
C PHE A 184 -31.32 -10.79 -1.62
N VAL A 185 -30.85 -11.13 -0.42
CA VAL A 185 -31.69 -11.62 0.67
C VAL A 185 -31.60 -10.66 1.85
N TYR A 186 -32.71 -10.43 2.55
CA TYR A 186 -32.72 -9.77 3.87
C TYR A 186 -32.13 -10.73 4.91
N ALA A 187 -30.92 -10.43 5.37
CA ALA A 187 -30.09 -11.42 6.03
C ALA A 187 -30.55 -11.71 7.47
N ASP A 188 -30.94 -10.68 8.22
CA ASP A 188 -31.59 -10.79 9.52
C ASP A 188 -32.86 -11.65 9.45
N LYS A 189 -33.77 -11.36 8.51
CA LYS A 189 -35.01 -12.11 8.29
C LYS A 189 -34.75 -13.56 7.93
N ALA A 190 -33.77 -13.81 7.05
CA ALA A 190 -33.42 -15.16 6.63
C ALA A 190 -32.93 -16.03 7.81
N CYS A 191 -32.08 -15.48 8.67
CA CYS A 191 -31.60 -16.20 9.85
C CYS A 191 -32.72 -16.43 10.89
N ARG A 192 -33.59 -15.43 11.13
CA ARG A 192 -34.78 -15.60 12.00
C ARG A 192 -35.69 -16.71 11.50
N PHE A 193 -35.95 -16.74 10.19
CA PHE A 193 -36.80 -17.76 9.57
C PHE A 193 -36.18 -19.15 9.71
N ALA A 194 -34.88 -19.30 9.40
CA ALA A 194 -34.18 -20.57 9.53
C ALA A 194 -34.13 -21.07 11.00
N LEU A 195 -33.89 -20.17 11.96
CA LEU A 195 -33.92 -20.49 13.39
C LEU A 195 -35.30 -21.00 13.82
N HIS A 196 -36.36 -20.25 13.49
CA HIS A 196 -37.73 -20.62 13.85
C HIS A 196 -38.16 -21.94 13.21
N LYS A 197 -37.76 -22.19 11.95
CA LYS A 197 -38.05 -23.44 11.25
C LYS A 197 -37.32 -24.61 11.90
N ALA A 198 -36.06 -24.45 12.30
CA ALA A 198 -35.32 -25.46 13.04
C ALA A 198 -35.97 -25.78 14.40
N GLU A 199 -36.40 -24.76 15.15
CA GLU A 199 -37.11 -24.94 16.43
C GLU A 199 -38.44 -25.67 16.27
N THR A 200 -39.20 -25.33 15.21
CA THR A 200 -40.48 -26.00 14.88
C THR A 200 -40.27 -27.48 14.55
N LEU A 201 -39.10 -27.85 14.04
CA LEU A 201 -38.71 -29.25 13.78
C LEU A 201 -38.10 -29.95 15.01
N GLY A 202 -38.11 -29.30 16.18
CA GLY A 202 -37.68 -29.88 17.45
C GLY A 202 -36.21 -29.65 17.81
N VAL A 203 -35.48 -28.80 17.07
CA VAL A 203 -34.13 -28.37 17.45
C VAL A 203 -34.20 -27.54 18.73
N LYS A 204 -33.39 -27.89 19.72
CA LYS A 204 -33.28 -27.11 20.97
C LYS A 204 -32.24 -26.02 20.83
N THR A 205 -32.49 -24.84 21.39
CA THR A 205 -31.58 -23.70 21.30
C THR A 205 -31.15 -23.23 22.70
N VAL A 206 -29.89 -22.85 22.85
CA VAL A 206 -29.35 -22.19 24.04
C VAL A 206 -28.59 -20.95 23.57
N LEU A 207 -29.24 -19.80 23.67
CA LEU A 207 -28.79 -18.55 23.05
C LEU A 207 -28.57 -17.49 24.13
N GLY A 208 -27.47 -16.76 24.04
CA GLY A 208 -27.21 -15.61 24.90
C GLY A 208 -26.56 -15.95 26.25
N GLY A 209 -25.86 -14.96 26.80
CA GLY A 209 -25.29 -15.01 28.14
C GLY A 209 -24.25 -16.12 28.37
N PRO A 210 -23.87 -16.36 29.64
CA PRO A 210 -22.90 -17.40 29.98
C PRO A 210 -23.34 -18.82 29.60
N GLY A 211 -24.65 -19.08 29.57
CA GLY A 211 -25.22 -20.38 29.17
C GLY A 211 -25.16 -20.67 27.67
N GLY A 212 -25.13 -19.64 26.81
CA GLY A 212 -24.93 -19.80 25.36
C GLY A 212 -23.46 -19.74 24.93
N THR A 213 -22.56 -19.33 25.84
CA THR A 213 -21.15 -19.11 25.50
C THR A 213 -20.35 -20.40 25.66
N PHE A 214 -19.78 -20.91 24.56
CA PHE A 214 -18.87 -22.06 24.59
C PHE A 214 -17.63 -21.76 25.45
N SER A 215 -17.22 -22.73 26.27
CA SER A 215 -16.06 -22.61 27.14
C SER A 215 -15.02 -23.72 26.92
N ALA A 216 -15.43 -24.98 26.77
CA ALA A 216 -14.51 -26.11 26.58
C ALA A 216 -15.20 -27.32 25.96
N PHE A 217 -14.42 -28.25 25.41
CA PHE A 217 -14.90 -29.59 25.05
C PHE A 217 -15.03 -30.49 26.29
N LEU A 218 -15.94 -31.45 26.22
CA LEU A 218 -15.99 -32.57 27.16
C LEU A 218 -15.27 -33.74 26.52
N GLU A 219 -14.29 -34.31 27.20
CA GLU A 219 -13.50 -35.43 26.70
C GLU A 219 -13.62 -36.64 27.63
N ASN A 220 -13.62 -37.84 27.05
CA ASN A 220 -13.53 -39.09 27.81
C ASN A 220 -12.07 -39.53 28.03
N SER A 221 -11.86 -40.67 28.68
CA SER A 221 -10.54 -41.26 28.93
C SER A 221 -9.73 -41.62 27.67
N GLU A 222 -10.36 -41.64 26.51
CA GLU A 222 -9.75 -41.95 25.21
C GLU A 222 -9.54 -40.68 24.36
N SER A 223 -9.64 -39.49 24.96
CA SER A 223 -9.54 -38.19 24.27
C SER A 223 -10.58 -37.98 23.16
N ARG A 224 -11.71 -38.70 23.22
CA ARG A 224 -12.86 -38.47 22.33
C ARG A 224 -13.71 -37.33 22.88
N VAL A 225 -14.12 -36.41 22.00
CA VAL A 225 -15.09 -35.36 22.31
C VAL A 225 -16.47 -35.97 22.49
N THR A 226 -17.06 -35.72 23.65
CA THR A 226 -18.36 -36.24 24.12
C THR A 226 -19.36 -35.13 24.43
N GLY A 227 -19.08 -33.89 24.00
CA GLY A 227 -19.95 -32.73 24.17
C GLY A 227 -19.17 -31.45 24.44
N VAL A 228 -19.87 -30.45 24.98
CA VAL A 228 -19.29 -29.13 25.30
C VAL A 228 -19.72 -28.65 26.68
N LYS A 229 -18.90 -27.77 27.26
CA LYS A 229 -19.18 -27.01 28.48
C LYS A 229 -19.39 -25.54 28.14
N THR A 230 -20.39 -24.92 28.74
CA THR A 230 -20.70 -23.48 28.61
C THR A 230 -20.08 -22.68 29.75
N ALA A 231 -19.96 -21.36 29.57
CA ALA A 231 -19.28 -20.47 30.51
C ALA A 231 -19.96 -20.39 31.90
N ASP A 232 -21.25 -20.72 32.00
CA ASP A 232 -21.96 -20.92 33.28
C ASP A 232 -21.62 -22.24 33.99
N GLY A 233 -20.73 -23.05 33.41
CA GLY A 233 -20.30 -24.32 33.94
C GLY A 233 -21.19 -25.52 33.56
N ARG A 234 -22.32 -25.30 32.88
CA ARG A 234 -23.21 -26.39 32.46
C ARG A 234 -22.58 -27.23 31.34
N THR A 235 -22.95 -28.50 31.31
CA THR A 235 -22.45 -29.47 30.34
C THR A 235 -23.56 -29.88 29.36
N HIS A 236 -23.17 -30.10 28.11
CA HIS A 236 -24.05 -30.51 27.03
C HIS A 236 -23.44 -31.73 26.34
N PRO A 237 -23.80 -32.94 26.79
CA PRO A 237 -23.31 -34.18 26.19
C PRO A 237 -23.77 -34.32 24.72
N ALA A 238 -22.88 -34.85 23.89
CA ALA A 238 -23.11 -35.11 22.47
C ALA A 238 -22.29 -36.31 22.01
N GLU A 239 -22.85 -37.13 21.13
CA GLU A 239 -22.08 -38.13 20.40
C GLU A 239 -21.28 -37.49 19.25
N LEU A 240 -21.78 -36.36 18.74
CA LEU A 240 -21.14 -35.51 17.73
C LEU A 240 -21.27 -34.04 18.11
N THR A 241 -20.14 -33.35 18.17
CA THR A 241 -20.06 -31.89 18.31
C THR A 241 -19.67 -31.26 16.97
N ILE A 242 -20.37 -30.21 16.54
CA ILE A 242 -20.10 -29.47 15.30
C ILE A 242 -19.78 -28.01 15.62
N MET A 243 -18.59 -27.54 15.27
CA MET A 243 -18.17 -26.15 15.45
C MET A 243 -18.49 -25.32 14.20
N ALA A 244 -19.35 -24.32 14.36
CA ALA A 244 -19.88 -23.47 13.28
C ALA A 244 -19.96 -21.98 13.70
N CYS A 245 -18.96 -21.52 14.45
CA CYS A 245 -18.93 -20.20 15.10
C CYS A 245 -18.54 -19.00 14.19
N GLY A 246 -18.56 -19.18 12.86
CA GLY A 246 -18.17 -18.13 11.90
C GLY A 246 -16.75 -17.63 12.13
N GLY A 247 -16.54 -16.31 12.12
CA GLY A 247 -15.22 -15.69 12.36
C GLY A 247 -14.57 -16.02 13.71
N TRP A 248 -15.26 -16.69 14.63
CA TRP A 248 -14.66 -17.18 15.88
C TRP A 248 -14.14 -18.62 15.77
N THR A 249 -14.46 -19.36 14.70
CA THR A 249 -14.08 -20.76 14.58
C THR A 249 -12.56 -20.97 14.58
N PRO A 250 -11.73 -20.19 13.85
CA PRO A 250 -10.27 -20.39 13.85
C PRO A 250 -9.63 -20.22 15.23
N SER A 251 -10.13 -19.30 16.06
CA SER A 251 -9.62 -19.12 17.43
C SER A 251 -10.09 -20.19 18.42
N LEU A 252 -11.16 -20.93 18.10
CA LEU A 252 -11.72 -21.97 18.96
C LEU A 252 -11.25 -23.38 18.59
N LEU A 253 -10.69 -23.57 17.40
CA LEU A 253 -10.19 -24.85 16.89
C LEU A 253 -8.79 -24.67 16.30
N THR A 254 -7.77 -25.02 17.08
CA THR A 254 -6.36 -24.88 16.68
C THR A 254 -6.00 -25.76 15.48
N GLN A 255 -6.74 -26.84 15.21
CA GLN A 255 -6.57 -27.70 14.04
C GLN A 255 -6.89 -26.99 12.71
N LEU A 256 -7.45 -25.77 12.77
CA LEU A 256 -7.69 -24.92 11.61
C LEU A 256 -6.56 -23.94 11.32
N ASP A 257 -5.54 -23.90 12.18
CA ASP A 257 -4.33 -23.15 11.90
C ASP A 257 -3.80 -23.58 10.54
N ASN A 258 -3.37 -22.61 9.75
CA ASN A 258 -2.91 -22.89 8.39
C ASN A 258 -4.01 -23.48 7.47
N LEU A 259 -5.31 -23.32 7.76
CA LEU A 259 -6.38 -23.72 6.84
C LEU A 259 -7.45 -22.64 6.70
N CYS A 260 -7.83 -22.05 7.84
CA CYS A 260 -8.83 -21.01 7.92
C CYS A 260 -8.31 -19.81 8.70
N GLU A 261 -8.65 -18.63 8.22
CA GLU A 261 -8.32 -17.37 8.87
C GLU A 261 -9.55 -16.48 9.00
N THR A 262 -9.62 -15.76 10.11
CA THR A 262 -10.66 -14.74 10.32
C THR A 262 -10.26 -13.43 9.68
N THR A 263 -11.06 -12.97 8.72
CA THR A 263 -10.81 -11.73 7.98
C THR A 263 -12.05 -10.84 7.95
N ALA A 264 -11.86 -9.56 7.61
CA ALA A 264 -12.92 -8.59 7.50
C ALA A 264 -12.95 -7.89 6.13
N GLY A 265 -14.16 -7.79 5.56
CA GLY A 265 -14.46 -6.82 4.50
C GLY A 265 -14.95 -5.49 5.10
N SER A 266 -14.96 -4.44 4.29
CA SER A 266 -15.48 -3.11 4.69
C SER A 266 -16.88 -2.87 4.15
N VAL A 267 -17.73 -2.22 4.94
CA VAL A 267 -19.11 -1.89 4.56
C VAL A 267 -19.40 -0.43 4.88
N ALA A 268 -20.03 0.27 3.94
CA ALA A 268 -20.64 1.58 4.09
C ALA A 268 -22.16 1.46 3.91
N MET A 269 -22.91 2.20 4.73
CA MET A 269 -24.38 2.19 4.77
C MET A 269 -24.86 3.63 4.73
N PHE A 270 -25.58 3.98 3.67
CA PHE A 270 -26.13 5.31 3.40
C PHE A 270 -27.61 5.33 3.77
N GLN A 271 -28.00 6.24 4.65
CA GLN A 271 -29.36 6.37 5.12
C GLN A 271 -30.15 7.34 4.24
N LEU A 272 -31.14 6.81 3.53
CA LEU A 272 -32.06 7.61 2.74
C LEU A 272 -33.15 8.21 3.62
N ARG A 273 -33.60 9.43 3.27
CA ARG A 273 -34.77 10.07 3.88
C ARG A 273 -36.07 9.57 3.23
N PRO A 274 -37.08 9.12 4.00
CA PRO A 274 -38.37 8.74 3.44
C PRO A 274 -39.02 9.85 2.62
N LYS A 275 -39.76 9.47 1.57
CA LYS A 275 -40.52 10.38 0.68
C LYS A 275 -39.66 11.36 -0.14
N MET A 276 -38.36 11.11 -0.29
CA MET A 276 -37.48 11.83 -1.21
C MET A 276 -37.29 11.01 -2.50
N PRO A 277 -36.96 11.62 -3.66
CA PRO A 277 -36.78 10.89 -4.92
C PRO A 277 -35.79 9.70 -4.85
N LEU A 278 -34.76 9.81 -4.01
CA LEU A 278 -33.78 8.74 -3.79
C LEU A 278 -34.41 7.49 -3.16
N TRP A 279 -35.44 7.67 -2.33
CA TRP A 279 -36.17 6.56 -1.71
C TRP A 279 -36.78 5.65 -2.78
N ASP A 280 -37.41 6.25 -3.80
CA ASP A 280 -38.03 5.47 -4.88
C ASP A 280 -36.98 4.98 -5.88
N LYS A 281 -35.94 5.79 -6.17
CA LYS A 281 -34.83 5.40 -7.06
C LYS A 281 -34.15 4.12 -6.60
N PHE A 282 -33.78 4.04 -5.32
CA PHE A 282 -33.06 2.88 -4.79
C PHE A 282 -33.99 1.76 -4.29
N ALA A 283 -35.31 1.86 -4.51
CA ALA A 283 -36.24 0.81 -4.13
C ALA A 283 -35.88 -0.53 -4.81
N PRO A 284 -36.06 -1.69 -4.16
CA PRO A 284 -35.72 -2.98 -4.76
C PRO A 284 -36.42 -3.28 -6.09
N GLU A 285 -37.57 -2.66 -6.35
CA GLU A 285 -38.33 -2.77 -7.60
C GLU A 285 -37.75 -1.88 -8.74
N ASN A 286 -36.90 -0.92 -8.39
CA ASN A 286 -36.36 0.10 -9.30
C ASN A 286 -34.83 0.11 -9.37
N PHE A 287 -34.13 -0.75 -8.63
CA PHE A 287 -32.67 -0.73 -8.55
C PHE A 287 -32.10 -2.13 -8.39
N PRO A 288 -31.08 -2.52 -9.18
CA PRO A 288 -30.53 -3.87 -9.12
C PRO A 288 -29.56 -4.05 -7.96
N THR A 289 -29.32 -5.31 -7.59
CA THR A 289 -28.09 -5.65 -6.86
C THR A 289 -26.92 -5.54 -7.82
N TRP A 290 -25.71 -5.25 -7.35
CA TRP A 290 -24.60 -5.03 -8.28
C TRP A 290 -23.23 -5.39 -7.71
N SER A 291 -22.27 -5.56 -8.62
CA SER A 291 -20.86 -5.71 -8.30
C SER A 291 -19.96 -5.08 -9.35
N TYR A 292 -18.82 -4.53 -8.91
CA TYR A 292 -17.88 -3.80 -9.76
C TYR A 292 -16.45 -4.27 -9.53
N ASN A 293 -15.76 -4.61 -10.62
CA ASN A 293 -14.35 -5.01 -10.63
C ASN A 293 -14.01 -6.08 -9.57
N ILE A 294 -14.89 -7.08 -9.37
CA ILE A 294 -14.77 -8.05 -8.26
C ILE A 294 -13.42 -8.79 -8.24
N ARG A 295 -12.78 -8.94 -9.41
CA ARG A 295 -11.54 -9.69 -9.59
C ARG A 295 -10.34 -8.82 -10.01
N ARG A 296 -10.47 -7.48 -10.05
CA ARG A 296 -9.44 -6.58 -10.57
C ARG A 296 -8.71 -5.80 -9.47
N GLY A 297 -7.72 -6.46 -8.87
CA GLY A 297 -6.75 -5.83 -7.99
C GLY A 297 -7.33 -5.22 -6.71
N ALA A 298 -6.49 -4.49 -6.00
CA ALA A 298 -6.81 -3.95 -4.68
C ALA A 298 -7.63 -2.64 -4.70
N GLU A 299 -8.01 -2.13 -5.89
CA GLU A 299 -8.95 -1.00 -6.02
C GLU A 299 -10.31 -1.47 -6.56
N GLY A 300 -10.46 -2.77 -6.86
CA GLY A 300 -11.72 -3.42 -7.23
C GLY A 300 -12.44 -4.07 -6.04
N GLY A 301 -13.34 -5.02 -6.29
CA GLY A 301 -13.99 -5.76 -5.21
C GLY A 301 -15.17 -5.04 -4.57
N LEU A 302 -15.88 -4.18 -5.31
CA LEU A 302 -17.06 -3.47 -4.81
C LEU A 302 -18.35 -4.23 -5.11
N TYR A 303 -19.33 -4.11 -4.22
CA TYR A 303 -20.68 -4.62 -4.43
C TYR A 303 -21.68 -3.77 -3.65
N GLY A 304 -22.93 -3.74 -4.09
CA GLY A 304 -23.97 -2.98 -3.41
C GLY A 304 -25.36 -3.48 -3.68
N PHE A 305 -26.31 -2.88 -2.96
CA PHE A 305 -27.69 -3.32 -2.86
C PHE A 305 -28.64 -2.16 -3.07
N ALA A 306 -29.86 -2.48 -3.52
CA ALA A 306 -31.00 -1.60 -3.33
C ALA A 306 -31.23 -1.30 -1.84
N ARG A 307 -32.01 -0.25 -1.54
CA ARG A 307 -32.34 0.10 -0.16
C ARG A 307 -33.12 -1.03 0.52
N ASP A 308 -32.97 -1.13 1.83
CA ASP A 308 -33.87 -1.95 2.65
C ASP A 308 -35.19 -1.21 2.97
N SER A 309 -36.03 -1.82 3.81
CA SER A 309 -37.28 -1.21 4.29
C SER A 309 -37.06 -0.01 5.23
N ALA A 310 -35.88 0.12 5.84
CA ALA A 310 -35.50 1.24 6.68
C ALA A 310 -34.86 2.40 5.88
N GLY A 311 -34.61 2.21 4.59
CA GLY A 311 -33.97 3.21 3.73
C GLY A 311 -32.45 3.12 3.67
N VAL A 312 -31.85 2.01 4.12
CA VAL A 312 -30.39 1.83 4.11
C VAL A 312 -29.94 1.27 2.76
N VAL A 313 -29.12 2.05 2.04
CA VAL A 313 -28.38 1.59 0.85
C VAL A 313 -27.00 1.15 1.31
N LYS A 314 -26.65 -0.11 1.06
CA LYS A 314 -25.39 -0.70 1.54
C LYS A 314 -24.43 -0.94 0.38
N ILE A 315 -23.17 -0.56 0.59
CA ILE A 315 -22.04 -0.82 -0.32
C ILE A 315 -20.95 -1.55 0.47
N GLY A 316 -20.49 -2.68 -0.05
CA GLY A 316 -19.39 -3.45 0.50
C GLY A 316 -18.16 -3.41 -0.39
N TYR A 317 -17.00 -3.49 0.25
CA TYR A 317 -15.69 -3.52 -0.39
C TYR A 317 -14.86 -4.69 0.18
N ARG A 318 -14.33 -5.51 -0.74
CA ARG A 318 -13.55 -6.72 -0.44
C ARG A 318 -12.26 -6.82 -1.25
N GLY A 319 -11.83 -5.76 -1.93
CA GLY A 319 -10.55 -5.72 -2.67
C GLY A 319 -9.33 -5.82 -1.75
N THR A 320 -9.46 -5.36 -0.50
CA THR A 320 -8.48 -5.57 0.57
C THR A 320 -9.24 -6.04 1.81
N LYS A 321 -8.78 -7.14 2.41
CA LYS A 321 -9.34 -7.72 3.64
C LYS A 321 -8.42 -7.41 4.83
N PHE A 322 -8.98 -7.41 6.03
CA PHE A 322 -8.27 -7.03 7.26
C PHE A 322 -8.33 -8.15 8.29
N THR A 323 -7.28 -8.30 9.08
CA THR A 323 -7.16 -9.26 10.20
C THR A 323 -7.06 -8.50 11.53
N ASN A 324 -7.18 -9.22 12.64
CA ASN A 324 -6.97 -8.68 14.00
C ASN A 324 -6.40 -9.80 14.88
N PRO A 325 -5.13 -10.18 14.68
CA PRO A 325 -4.49 -11.25 15.40
C PRO A 325 -4.27 -10.86 16.86
N GLN A 326 -4.62 -11.79 17.73
CA GLN A 326 -4.49 -11.69 19.17
C GLN A 326 -3.78 -12.95 19.66
N THR A 327 -2.85 -12.81 20.61
CA THR A 327 -2.16 -13.94 21.21
C THR A 327 -3.15 -14.78 22.03
N GLN A 328 -3.29 -16.06 21.68
CA GLN A 328 -4.18 -16.99 22.35
C GLN A 328 -3.48 -17.67 23.55
N ALA A 329 -4.23 -18.44 24.35
CA ALA A 329 -3.71 -19.09 25.57
C ALA A 329 -2.55 -20.08 25.31
N ASP A 330 -2.44 -20.61 24.10
CA ASP A 330 -1.36 -21.49 23.65
C ASP A 330 -0.15 -20.73 23.07
N GLY A 331 -0.16 -19.40 23.12
CA GLY A 331 0.91 -18.52 22.62
C GLY A 331 0.84 -18.22 21.12
N ALA A 332 -0.05 -18.87 20.36
CA ALA A 332 -0.19 -18.60 18.92
C ALA A 332 -1.01 -17.34 18.65
N ALA A 333 -0.62 -16.55 17.66
CA ALA A 333 -1.38 -15.39 17.20
C ALA A 333 -2.49 -15.84 16.25
N ARG A 334 -3.76 -15.55 16.60
CA ARG A 334 -4.92 -15.87 15.75
C ARG A 334 -5.81 -14.65 15.57
N SER A 335 -6.23 -14.41 14.34
CA SER A 335 -7.16 -13.32 14.02
C SER A 335 -8.53 -13.56 14.68
N VAL A 336 -9.04 -12.56 15.39
CA VAL A 336 -10.35 -12.60 16.06
C VAL A 336 -11.21 -11.39 15.70
N PRO A 337 -12.55 -11.54 15.61
CA PRO A 337 -13.42 -10.42 15.25
C PRO A 337 -13.36 -9.27 16.27
N ILE A 338 -13.22 -8.03 15.76
CA ILE A 338 -13.43 -6.79 16.53
C ILE A 338 -14.60 -6.00 15.94
N THR A 339 -15.62 -5.75 16.75
CA THR A 339 -16.86 -5.10 16.31
C THR A 339 -17.20 -3.94 17.24
N ARG A 340 -18.31 -3.23 16.98
CA ARG A 340 -18.80 -2.22 17.93
C ARG A 340 -19.31 -2.79 19.26
N TRP A 341 -19.43 -4.13 19.37
CA TRP A 341 -19.98 -4.85 20.51
C TRP A 341 -18.95 -5.70 21.27
N THR A 342 -17.71 -5.74 20.80
CA THR A 342 -16.59 -6.36 21.53
C THR A 342 -16.02 -5.39 22.57
N GLN A 343 -15.18 -5.89 23.48
CA GLN A 343 -14.57 -5.07 24.54
C GLN A 343 -13.70 -3.94 23.95
N GLU A 344 -12.82 -4.28 23.01
CA GLU A 344 -12.20 -3.31 22.10
C GLU A 344 -13.19 -3.04 20.96
N THR A 345 -13.37 -1.77 20.56
CA THR A 345 -14.42 -1.41 19.58
C THR A 345 -13.88 -0.69 18.37
N ILE A 346 -14.45 -1.00 17.20
CA ILE A 346 -14.20 -0.29 15.95
C ILE A 346 -15.51 0.09 15.26
N ARG A 347 -15.58 1.34 14.78
CA ARG A 347 -16.76 1.90 14.07
C ARG A 347 -16.42 2.49 12.70
N LYS A 348 -15.14 2.53 12.35
CA LYS A 348 -14.65 3.06 11.08
C LYS A 348 -14.08 1.94 10.24
N ILE A 349 -14.14 2.10 8.92
CA ILE A 349 -13.44 1.24 7.97
C ILE A 349 -12.06 1.85 7.63
N PRO A 350 -11.09 1.04 7.20
CA PRO A 350 -9.76 1.53 6.81
C PRO A 350 -9.80 2.57 5.69
N ALA A 351 -8.83 3.49 5.69
CA ALA A 351 -8.80 4.64 4.78
C ALA A 351 -8.88 4.24 3.31
N LYS A 352 -8.17 3.17 2.91
CA LYS A 352 -8.24 2.62 1.55
C LYS A 352 -9.65 2.21 1.14
N ALA A 353 -10.35 1.47 2.00
CA ALA A 353 -11.72 1.04 1.73
C ALA A 353 -12.68 2.24 1.60
N SER A 354 -12.51 3.23 2.47
CA SER A 354 -13.26 4.50 2.40
C SER A 354 -13.03 5.22 1.07
N ARG A 355 -11.77 5.34 0.62
CA ARG A 355 -11.40 5.96 -0.65
C ARG A 355 -12.02 5.23 -1.85
N VAL A 356 -11.92 3.90 -1.90
CA VAL A 356 -12.44 3.09 -3.01
C VAL A 356 -13.97 3.20 -3.11
N ILE A 357 -14.69 2.99 -1.99
CA ILE A 357 -16.16 3.11 -1.95
C ILE A 357 -16.58 4.51 -2.41
N ARG A 358 -15.89 5.54 -1.92
CA ARG A 358 -16.18 6.92 -2.26
C ARG A 358 -15.96 7.25 -3.72
N SER A 359 -14.81 6.88 -4.28
CA SER A 359 -14.51 7.13 -5.69
C SER A 359 -15.59 6.52 -6.58
N PHE A 360 -16.05 5.33 -6.22
CA PHE A 360 -17.13 4.66 -6.92
C PHE A 360 -18.46 5.41 -6.76
N VAL A 361 -18.85 5.77 -5.54
CA VAL A 361 -20.08 6.53 -5.26
C VAL A 361 -20.07 7.89 -5.96
N GLN A 362 -18.95 8.62 -5.94
CA GLN A 362 -18.85 9.91 -6.61
C GLN A 362 -19.04 9.81 -8.13
N SER A 363 -18.58 8.70 -8.72
CA SER A 363 -18.68 8.49 -10.17
C SER A 363 -20.06 7.98 -10.60
N HIS A 364 -20.69 7.10 -9.81
CA HIS A 364 -21.91 6.40 -10.21
C HIS A 364 -23.18 6.86 -9.48
N PHE A 365 -23.05 7.31 -8.23
CA PHE A 365 -24.14 7.68 -7.33
C PHE A 365 -23.83 8.94 -6.52
N PRO A 366 -23.44 10.07 -7.14
CA PRO A 366 -23.03 11.28 -6.42
C PRO A 366 -24.11 11.77 -5.46
N GLU A 367 -25.38 11.51 -5.72
CA GLU A 367 -26.51 11.83 -4.84
C GLU A 367 -26.49 11.10 -3.48
N LEU A 368 -25.82 9.95 -3.35
CA LEU A 368 -25.66 9.26 -2.07
C LEU A 368 -24.66 9.98 -1.14
N LEU A 369 -23.82 10.87 -1.68
CA LEU A 369 -22.88 11.66 -0.89
C LEU A 369 -23.60 12.62 0.06
N GLU A 370 -24.84 13.02 -0.24
CA GLU A 370 -25.63 13.89 0.63
C GLU A 370 -26.33 13.15 1.79
N CYS A 371 -26.24 11.82 1.83
CA CYS A 371 -26.90 10.99 2.83
C CYS A 371 -26.01 10.75 4.06
N ASP A 372 -26.64 10.57 5.24
CA ASP A 372 -25.91 10.16 6.44
C ASP A 372 -25.30 8.77 6.21
N MET A 373 -23.99 8.65 6.47
CA MET A 373 -23.25 7.42 6.22
C MET A 373 -22.71 6.84 7.52
N THR A 374 -22.91 5.53 7.71
CA THR A 374 -22.26 4.74 8.76
C THR A 374 -21.39 3.66 8.12
N THR A 375 -20.36 3.20 8.84
CA THR A 375 -19.43 2.19 8.33
C THR A 375 -19.17 1.10 9.35
N ARG A 376 -18.82 -0.11 8.90
CA ARG A 376 -18.39 -1.19 9.79
C ARG A 376 -17.51 -2.21 9.06
N LEU A 377 -16.72 -2.94 9.84
CA LEU A 377 -16.09 -4.18 9.39
C LEU A 377 -17.10 -5.34 9.42
N CYS A 378 -17.04 -6.20 8.42
CA CYS A 378 -17.82 -7.42 8.33
C CYS A 378 -16.88 -8.62 8.39
N TRP A 379 -16.81 -9.25 9.57
CA TRP A 379 -15.91 -10.37 9.87
C TRP A 379 -16.48 -11.71 9.40
N TYR A 380 -15.66 -12.56 8.81
CA TYR A 380 -15.98 -13.92 8.39
C TYR A 380 -14.71 -14.77 8.36
N THR A 381 -14.85 -16.07 8.04
CA THR A 381 -13.73 -16.99 7.91
C THR A 381 -13.42 -17.21 6.45
N ASP A 382 -12.21 -16.89 6.02
CA ASP A 382 -11.63 -17.31 4.75
C ASP A 382 -10.92 -18.66 4.93
N SER A 383 -11.09 -19.56 3.98
CA SER A 383 -10.18 -20.69 3.79
C SER A 383 -9.09 -20.32 2.79
N PHE A 384 -7.96 -21.02 2.84
CA PHE A 384 -6.81 -20.73 1.97
C PHE A 384 -7.15 -20.73 0.46
N ASP A 385 -8.14 -21.51 0.02
CA ASP A 385 -8.58 -21.63 -1.37
C ASP A 385 -9.96 -20.98 -1.63
N ASN A 386 -10.54 -20.32 -0.62
CA ASN A 386 -11.90 -19.79 -0.61
C ASN A 386 -13.03 -20.83 -0.75
N HIS A 387 -12.78 -22.13 -0.52
CA HIS A 387 -13.81 -23.17 -0.46
C HIS A 387 -14.35 -23.43 0.96
N PHE A 388 -15.51 -24.07 1.08
CA PHE A 388 -16.06 -24.41 2.40
C PHE A 388 -15.26 -25.52 3.08
N VAL A 389 -15.07 -25.40 4.39
CA VAL A 389 -14.43 -26.42 5.23
C VAL A 389 -15.51 -27.09 6.07
N ILE A 390 -15.96 -28.27 5.62
CA ILE A 390 -17.02 -29.06 6.25
C ILE A 390 -16.56 -30.52 6.37
N ASP A 391 -15.91 -30.88 7.48
CA ASP A 391 -15.42 -32.25 7.70
C ASP A 391 -15.24 -32.56 9.19
N PHE A 392 -14.92 -33.82 9.51
CA PHE A 392 -14.42 -34.22 10.82
C PHE A 392 -13.04 -33.62 11.09
N VAL A 393 -12.82 -33.20 12.33
CA VAL A 393 -11.51 -32.67 12.75
C VAL A 393 -10.52 -33.84 12.84
N PRO A 394 -9.39 -33.79 12.12
CA PRO A 394 -8.42 -34.89 12.11
C PRO A 394 -7.85 -35.14 13.51
N GLY A 395 -7.72 -36.41 13.87
CA GLY A 395 -7.17 -36.81 15.17
C GLY A 395 -8.07 -36.51 16.37
N VAL A 396 -9.29 -36.01 16.17
CA VAL A 396 -10.25 -35.70 17.24
C VAL A 396 -11.58 -36.41 17.00
N ASP A 397 -11.79 -37.54 17.69
CA ASP A 397 -13.01 -38.30 17.56
C ASP A 397 -14.21 -37.55 18.16
N GLY A 398 -15.37 -37.65 17.50
CA GLY A 398 -16.61 -37.00 17.95
C GLY A 398 -16.72 -35.49 17.61
N LEU A 399 -15.78 -34.93 16.86
CA LEU A 399 -15.75 -33.50 16.50
C LEU A 399 -15.77 -33.27 14.98
N MET A 400 -16.62 -32.33 14.55
CA MET A 400 -16.69 -31.81 13.18
C MET A 400 -16.60 -30.28 13.18
N VAL A 401 -16.23 -29.73 12.03
CA VAL A 401 -16.20 -28.30 11.77
C VAL A 401 -17.01 -27.97 10.52
N ALA A 402 -17.71 -26.83 10.52
CA ALA A 402 -18.39 -26.27 9.37
C ALA A 402 -18.12 -24.75 9.28
N THR A 403 -17.13 -24.36 8.46
CA THR A 403 -16.64 -22.98 8.33
C THR A 403 -16.06 -22.69 6.92
N GLY A 404 -15.23 -21.65 6.76
CA GLY A 404 -14.59 -21.30 5.48
C GLY A 404 -15.53 -20.58 4.52
N GLY A 405 -16.47 -19.80 5.06
CA GLY A 405 -17.52 -19.15 4.27
C GLY A 405 -17.05 -18.08 3.28
N SER A 406 -15.81 -17.62 3.36
CA SER A 406 -15.06 -16.77 2.42
C SER A 406 -15.83 -15.59 1.81
N GLY A 407 -16.73 -14.99 2.60
CA GLY A 407 -17.63 -13.91 2.18
C GLY A 407 -18.78 -14.32 1.23
N HIS A 408 -18.98 -15.61 0.92
CA HIS A 408 -20.04 -16.11 0.03
C HIS A 408 -20.97 -17.18 0.64
N GLY A 409 -20.63 -17.76 1.79
CA GLY A 409 -21.38 -18.85 2.43
C GLY A 409 -22.85 -18.55 2.73
N PHE A 410 -23.20 -17.28 3.01
CA PHE A 410 -24.58 -16.89 3.36
C PHE A 410 -25.62 -17.30 2.33
N LYS A 411 -25.25 -17.26 1.04
CA LYS A 411 -26.11 -17.58 -0.10
C LYS A 411 -26.74 -18.97 0.00
N PHE A 412 -26.05 -19.87 0.69
CA PHE A 412 -26.36 -21.29 0.76
C PHE A 412 -27.05 -21.66 2.07
N LEU A 413 -27.47 -20.71 2.91
CA LEU A 413 -28.24 -21.02 4.14
C LEU A 413 -29.34 -22.07 3.93
N PRO A 414 -30.13 -22.07 2.83
CA PRO A 414 -31.19 -23.05 2.64
C PRO A 414 -30.73 -24.45 2.25
N ASN A 415 -29.47 -24.67 1.86
CA ASN A 415 -29.02 -25.97 1.35
C ASN A 415 -27.62 -26.42 1.78
N LEU A 416 -26.84 -25.57 2.46
CA LEU A 416 -25.48 -25.88 2.88
C LEU A 416 -25.41 -27.13 3.78
N GLY A 417 -26.36 -27.25 4.70
CA GLY A 417 -26.51 -28.41 5.58
C GLY A 417 -26.91 -29.71 4.86
N GLU A 418 -27.35 -29.64 3.60
CA GLU A 418 -27.60 -30.86 2.82
C GLU A 418 -26.32 -31.60 2.48
N HIS A 419 -25.20 -30.87 2.37
CA HIS A 419 -23.93 -31.42 1.95
C HIS A 419 -23.11 -32.01 3.10
N LEU A 420 -23.59 -31.89 4.34
CA LEU A 420 -23.11 -32.69 5.47
C LEU A 420 -23.48 -34.16 5.28
N ARG A 421 -22.54 -34.96 4.78
CA ARG A 421 -22.70 -36.41 4.60
C ARG A 421 -21.67 -37.21 5.40
N ARG A 422 -22.11 -38.39 5.85
CA ARG A 422 -21.28 -39.44 6.48
C ARG A 422 -20.08 -39.77 5.57
N ARG A 423 -18.85 -39.81 6.12
CA ARG A 423 -17.73 -40.48 5.42
C ARG A 423 -18.09 -41.96 5.21
N LYS A 424 -17.81 -42.51 4.02
CA LYS A 424 -17.99 -43.93 3.71
C LYS A 424 -17.30 -44.79 4.78
N ALA A 425 -17.98 -45.83 5.28
CA ALA A 425 -17.25 -46.95 5.87
C ALA A 425 -16.48 -47.67 4.74
N PRO A 426 -15.25 -48.16 4.97
CA PRO A 426 -14.56 -48.97 3.97
C PRO A 426 -15.40 -50.21 3.62
N GLY A 427 -15.85 -50.36 2.35
CA GLY A 427 -16.50 -51.59 1.86
C GLY A 427 -17.88 -51.48 1.19
N ASP A 428 -18.49 -50.30 1.05
CA ASP A 428 -19.82 -50.17 0.40
C ASP A 428 -19.71 -49.72 -1.08
N GLU A 429 -19.88 -50.69 -2.00
CA GLU A 429 -19.64 -50.57 -3.45
C GLU A 429 -20.86 -50.08 -4.28
N ARG A 430 -22.05 -49.92 -3.71
CA ARG A 430 -23.30 -49.71 -4.50
C ARG A 430 -23.80 -48.27 -4.67
N ALA A 431 -23.04 -47.23 -4.31
CA ALA A 431 -23.46 -45.83 -4.51
C ALA A 431 -22.64 -45.11 -5.61
N PRO A 432 -23.28 -44.32 -6.51
CA PRO A 432 -22.61 -43.67 -7.63
C PRO A 432 -21.56 -42.64 -7.18
N LYS A 433 -20.39 -42.63 -7.86
CA LYS A 433 -19.28 -41.69 -7.68
C LYS A 433 -19.67 -40.26 -8.12
N LYS A 434 -20.49 -39.54 -7.34
CA LYS A 434 -20.56 -38.08 -7.45
C LYS A 434 -19.62 -37.48 -6.41
N ARG A 435 -18.66 -36.65 -6.85
CA ARG A 435 -17.71 -35.91 -6.00
C ARG A 435 -18.46 -35.32 -4.79
N THR A 436 -18.05 -35.69 -3.59
CA THR A 436 -18.46 -35.02 -2.37
C THR A 436 -18.03 -33.55 -2.45
N PHE A 437 -18.84 -32.63 -1.89
CA PHE A 437 -18.41 -31.26 -1.57
C PHE A 437 -17.47 -31.26 -0.35
N THR A 438 -16.47 -32.15 -0.38
CA THR A 438 -15.37 -32.27 0.57
C THR A 438 -14.16 -32.71 -0.23
N MET A 439 -13.05 -31.98 -0.14
CA MET A 439 -11.76 -32.58 -0.46
C MET A 439 -11.31 -33.44 0.72
N PRO A 440 -10.68 -34.61 0.48
CA PRO A 440 -10.10 -35.43 1.52
C PRO A 440 -8.89 -34.70 2.08
N LEU A 441 -9.07 -33.99 3.19
CA LEU A 441 -8.05 -33.09 3.76
C LEU A 441 -6.82 -33.81 4.35
N PHE A 442 -6.84 -35.15 4.51
CA PHE A 442 -5.79 -35.89 5.21
C PHE A 442 -5.48 -37.24 4.57
N ASN A 443 -5.11 -37.24 3.29
CA ASN A 443 -4.31 -38.33 2.74
C ASN A 443 -2.83 -37.92 2.82
N ASN A 444 -1.91 -38.89 2.95
CA ASN A 444 -0.46 -38.73 3.18
C ASN A 444 0.34 -37.94 2.10
N THR A 445 -0.32 -37.10 1.30
CA THR A 445 0.27 -36.29 0.23
C THR A 445 0.30 -34.78 0.52
N ASN A 446 -0.18 -34.31 1.67
CA ASN A 446 -0.13 -32.88 2.04
C ASN A 446 1.01 -32.55 3.02
N LYS A 447 2.26 -32.91 2.67
CA LYS A 447 3.45 -32.43 3.39
C LYS A 447 3.97 -31.08 2.88
N ASP A 448 3.39 -30.52 1.81
CA ASP A 448 3.93 -29.34 1.13
C ASP A 448 3.11 -28.05 1.32
N SER A 449 2.05 -28.06 2.14
CA SER A 449 1.12 -26.92 2.25
C SER A 449 1.37 -25.96 3.44
N GLU A 450 2.41 -26.19 4.25
CA GLU A 450 2.78 -25.28 5.36
C GLU A 450 3.26 -23.91 4.86
N GLY A 451 3.81 -23.85 3.64
CA GLY A 451 4.36 -22.63 3.04
C GLY A 451 3.32 -21.64 2.52
N ALA A 452 2.05 -22.01 2.35
CA ALA A 452 1.05 -21.10 1.78
C ALA A 452 0.45 -20.13 2.83
N LEU A 453 0.38 -20.52 4.10
CA LEU A 453 -0.41 -19.81 5.11
C LEU A 453 0.33 -18.75 5.89
N ARG A 454 1.66 -18.79 5.90
CA ARG A 454 2.46 -17.65 6.40
C ARG A 454 2.44 -16.42 5.50
N LYS A 455 1.96 -16.53 4.25
CA LYS A 455 1.91 -15.42 3.29
C LYS A 455 0.59 -14.63 3.28
N MET A 456 -0.43 -15.02 4.06
CA MET A 456 -1.74 -14.35 4.07
C MET A 456 -2.12 -13.62 5.37
N VAL A 457 -1.47 -13.92 6.50
CA VAL A 457 -1.88 -13.42 7.84
C VAL A 457 -1.10 -12.17 8.29
N ASP A 458 0.09 -11.91 7.74
CA ASP A 458 0.97 -10.83 8.20
C ASP A 458 0.66 -9.47 7.54
N PHE A 459 -0.54 -8.93 7.78
CA PHE A 459 -0.83 -7.50 7.60
C PHE A 459 -2.11 -7.08 8.32
N THR A 460 -2.10 -7.06 9.66
CA THR A 460 -2.79 -6.04 10.46
C THR A 460 -2.65 -6.36 11.93
N THR A 461 -1.76 -5.69 12.66
CA THR A 461 -1.88 -5.55 14.11
C THR A 461 -1.01 -4.39 14.51
N LEU A 462 -1.63 -3.33 15.00
CA LEU A 462 -1.08 -2.48 16.03
C LEU A 462 -2.23 -1.60 16.54
N LEU A 463 -2.24 -1.43 17.86
CA LEU A 463 -3.06 -0.51 18.68
C LEU A 463 -4.28 -1.14 19.39
N SER A 464 -4.00 -1.71 20.57
CA SER A 464 -4.97 -1.87 21.68
C SER A 464 -5.15 -0.54 22.45
N PRO A 465 -6.34 -0.26 23.04
CA PRO A 465 -6.64 0.98 23.74
C PRO A 465 -6.53 0.86 25.26
N THR A 466 -5.88 1.82 25.93
CA THR A 466 -5.96 1.95 27.40
C THR A 466 -7.03 2.95 27.80
N ASN A 467 -8.04 2.44 28.49
CA ASN A 467 -9.08 3.18 29.22
C ASN A 467 -8.52 3.88 30.48
N ARG A 468 -8.94 5.12 30.74
CA ARG A 468 -9.43 5.59 32.06
C ARG A 468 -9.97 7.02 31.96
N GLY A 469 -11.24 7.20 32.35
CA GLY A 469 -11.86 8.50 32.49
C GLY A 469 -11.65 9.11 33.87
N SER A 470 -11.71 10.44 33.94
CA SER A 470 -12.12 11.18 35.14
C SER A 470 -12.62 12.58 34.75
N HIS A 471 -13.80 12.92 35.27
CA HIS A 471 -14.38 14.26 35.27
C HIS A 471 -13.65 15.17 36.27
N PHE A 472 -13.44 16.45 35.96
CA PHE A 472 -13.92 17.62 36.74
C PHE A 472 -13.27 18.96 36.31
N ARG A 473 -14.16 19.97 36.15
CA ARG A 473 -14.09 21.42 36.47
C ARG A 473 -13.27 22.43 35.63
N LEU A 474 -14.03 23.42 35.16
CA LEU A 474 -13.68 24.77 34.68
C LEU A 474 -13.07 25.67 35.77
N ALA A 475 -12.08 26.51 35.39
CA ALA A 475 -11.89 27.94 35.72
C ALA A 475 -10.53 28.45 35.15
N PRO A 476 -10.16 29.75 35.21
CA PRO A 476 -10.64 30.87 34.38
C PRO A 476 -9.51 31.62 33.61
N LEU A 477 -9.92 32.51 32.70
CA LEU A 477 -9.11 33.45 31.90
C LEU A 477 -8.27 34.43 32.74
N ALA A 478 -7.07 34.77 32.25
CA ALA A 478 -6.27 35.94 32.65
C ALA A 478 -5.32 36.38 31.48
N PRO A 479 -4.69 37.57 31.49
CA PRO A 479 -4.98 38.72 30.61
C PRO A 479 -3.82 39.05 29.60
N PRO A 480 -3.97 40.07 28.71
CA PRO A 480 -2.96 40.41 27.71
C PRO A 480 -1.96 41.48 28.20
N THR A 481 -0.73 41.42 27.71
CA THR A 481 0.35 42.43 27.89
C THR A 481 1.06 42.70 26.55
N PRO A 482 1.80 43.81 26.37
CA PRO A 482 1.26 45.15 26.06
C PRO A 482 1.80 45.71 24.73
N ARG A 483 1.14 46.76 24.21
CA ARG A 483 1.62 47.57 23.08
C ARG A 483 2.67 48.58 23.58
N ILE A 484 3.79 48.70 22.86
CA ILE A 484 4.78 49.78 23.05
C ILE A 484 4.52 50.86 22.01
N ASP A 485 4.45 52.10 22.49
CA ASP A 485 4.22 53.33 21.75
C ASP A 485 5.57 54.05 21.57
N ILE A 486 5.90 54.47 20.35
CA ILE A 486 7.12 55.23 20.08
C ILE A 486 6.71 56.51 19.36
N THR A 487 6.80 57.63 20.09
CA THR A 487 6.80 58.98 19.53
C THR A 487 8.05 59.72 20.00
N ASN A 488 8.62 60.48 19.05
CA ASN A 488 9.68 61.49 19.17
C ASN A 488 11.13 61.03 19.19
N VAL A 489 11.83 61.24 18.07
CA VAL A 489 13.11 61.98 18.04
C VAL A 489 13.21 62.74 16.70
N ASP A 490 13.40 64.06 16.76
CA ASP A 490 13.77 64.95 15.65
C ASP A 490 15.31 65.05 15.57
N GLY A 491 15.86 65.18 14.36
CA GLY A 491 17.24 65.64 14.15
C GLY A 491 17.86 65.13 12.85
N ALA A 492 17.81 65.93 11.79
CA ALA A 492 18.50 65.70 10.52
C ALA A 492 19.76 66.58 10.40
N THR A 493 20.83 66.03 9.80
CA THR A 493 21.90 66.78 9.10
C THR A 493 22.63 65.83 8.15
N GLU A 494 22.71 66.19 6.85
CA GLU A 494 23.51 65.52 5.80
C GLU A 494 25.02 65.84 5.94
N PRO A 495 25.97 65.10 5.30
CA PRO A 495 26.36 65.44 3.91
C PRO A 495 26.87 64.31 2.97
N SER A 496 26.57 64.49 1.68
CA SER A 496 27.38 64.32 0.44
C SER A 496 28.24 63.06 0.12
N SER A 497 27.75 62.34 -0.91
CA SER A 497 28.36 61.99 -2.22
C SER A 497 29.45 60.91 -2.33
N SER A 498 29.10 59.80 -2.99
CA SER A 498 29.84 59.21 -4.10
C SER A 498 28.94 58.44 -5.08
N SER A 499 29.33 58.45 -6.35
CA SER A 499 28.48 58.29 -7.53
C SER A 499 28.25 56.84 -8.00
N ILE A 500 26.98 56.43 -8.10
CA ILE A 500 26.53 55.38 -9.02
C ILE A 500 25.62 56.05 -10.07
N ASP A 501 25.84 55.73 -11.35
CA ASP A 501 25.21 56.36 -12.51
C ASP A 501 23.66 56.27 -12.45
N PRO A 502 22.92 57.40 -12.36
CA PRO A 502 21.47 57.43 -12.27
C PRO A 502 20.74 56.82 -13.47
N LYS A 503 21.42 56.63 -14.61
CA LYS A 503 20.79 56.11 -15.83
C LYS A 503 20.59 54.59 -15.85
N GLU A 504 21.37 53.82 -15.09
CA GLU A 504 21.11 52.37 -14.92
C GLU A 504 19.89 52.12 -14.04
N ILE A 505 19.64 52.99 -13.06
CA ILE A 505 18.48 52.89 -12.15
C ILE A 505 17.19 53.28 -12.87
N GLN A 506 17.25 54.23 -13.82
CA GLN A 506 16.05 54.75 -14.47
C GLN A 506 15.47 53.85 -15.59
N THR A 507 16.26 52.90 -16.11
CA THR A 507 15.81 51.96 -17.16
C THR A 507 15.08 50.74 -16.57
N ILE A 508 15.23 50.46 -15.28
CA ILE A 508 14.70 49.24 -14.62
C ILE A 508 13.32 49.49 -13.95
N CYS A 509 12.99 50.74 -13.61
CA CYS A 509 11.81 51.07 -12.78
C CYS A 509 10.45 51.16 -13.51
N SER A 510 10.31 50.68 -14.75
CA SER A 510 9.07 50.86 -15.52
C SER A 510 8.20 49.62 -15.71
N ASN A 511 8.55 48.45 -15.15
CA ASN A 511 7.71 47.26 -15.37
C ASN A 511 7.80 46.18 -14.27
N PRO A 512 6.82 46.05 -13.36
CA PRO A 512 6.66 44.90 -12.45
C PRO A 512 6.33 43.57 -13.17
N GLN A 513 6.61 43.43 -14.46
CA GLN A 513 6.18 42.32 -15.32
C GLN A 513 6.97 41.01 -15.18
N ALA A 514 7.82 40.84 -14.16
CA ALA A 514 8.70 39.66 -14.03
C ALA A 514 8.49 38.80 -12.77
N PHE A 515 7.65 39.20 -11.80
CA PHE A 515 7.37 38.37 -10.62
C PHE A 515 6.11 37.53 -10.84
N ASP A 516 6.29 36.23 -11.06
CA ASP A 516 5.20 35.27 -11.11
C ASP A 516 4.62 35.08 -9.69
N GLY A 517 3.50 35.73 -9.39
CA GLY A 517 2.79 35.59 -8.13
C GLY A 517 1.32 35.98 -8.28
N SER A 518 0.42 35.22 -7.66
CA SER A 518 -1.01 35.52 -7.68
C SER A 518 -1.30 36.90 -7.08
N LEU A 519 -2.41 37.54 -7.46
CA LEU A 519 -2.79 38.85 -6.92
C LEU A 519 -2.86 38.85 -5.38
N ALA A 520 -3.31 37.75 -4.78
CA ALA A 520 -3.35 37.58 -3.32
C ALA A 520 -1.94 37.60 -2.70
N ILE A 521 -0.99 36.89 -3.30
CA ILE A 521 0.42 36.88 -2.88
C ILE A 521 1.03 38.27 -3.02
N GLN A 522 0.83 38.94 -4.16
CA GLN A 522 1.34 40.29 -4.39
C GLN A 522 0.78 41.29 -3.37
N ASN A 523 -0.54 41.26 -3.13
CA ASN A 523 -1.19 42.09 -2.11
C ASN A 523 -0.64 41.82 -0.72
N ARG A 524 -0.34 40.55 -0.40
CA ARG A 524 0.22 40.19 0.90
C ARG A 524 1.65 40.70 1.08
N LEU A 525 2.50 40.55 0.07
CA LEU A 525 3.86 41.07 0.10
C LEU A 525 3.85 42.61 0.19
N LYS A 526 2.94 43.27 -0.53
CA LYS A 526 2.74 44.71 -0.40
C LYS A 526 2.26 45.10 1.00
N LYS A 527 1.39 44.30 1.62
CA LYS A 527 0.96 44.52 3.00
C LYS A 527 2.13 44.47 3.98
N VAL A 528 3.14 43.61 3.77
CA VAL A 528 4.36 43.60 4.60
C VAL A 528 5.08 44.95 4.54
N PHE A 529 5.26 45.51 3.35
CA PHE A 529 5.80 46.87 3.19
C PHE A 529 4.91 47.93 3.87
N ASP A 530 3.60 47.81 3.71
CA ASP A 530 2.65 48.74 4.32
C ASP A 530 2.61 48.67 5.85
N ASP A 531 2.94 47.51 6.44
CA ASP A 531 2.99 47.28 7.89
C ASP A 531 4.32 47.78 8.52
N ILE A 532 5.41 47.85 7.73
CA ILE A 532 6.73 48.33 8.19
C ILE A 532 6.81 49.86 8.19
N ARG A 533 6.18 50.53 7.20
CA ARG A 533 6.27 51.99 7.04
C ARG A 533 5.63 52.76 8.19
N SER A 534 6.19 53.94 8.49
CA SER A 534 5.66 54.85 9.51
C SER A 534 4.39 55.56 9.05
N ARG A 535 3.58 56.07 10.00
CA ARG A 535 2.40 56.92 9.71
C ARG A 535 2.75 58.15 8.84
N ARG A 536 3.94 58.73 9.03
CA ARG A 536 4.43 59.89 8.26
C ARG A 536 4.69 59.54 6.80
N SER A 537 5.23 58.35 6.54
CA SER A 537 5.40 57.81 5.18
C SER A 537 4.06 57.53 4.51
N SER A 538 3.06 57.03 5.24
CA SER A 538 1.73 56.70 4.70
C SER A 538 0.95 57.89 4.14
N ILE A 539 1.30 59.12 4.54
CA ILE A 539 0.66 60.37 4.09
C ILE A 539 1.49 61.05 2.97
N SER A 540 2.71 60.55 2.69
CA SER A 540 3.55 61.02 1.57
C SER A 540 2.90 60.72 0.22
N ARG A 541 3.14 61.59 -0.77
CA ARG A 541 2.71 61.39 -2.17
C ARG A 541 3.32 60.12 -2.78
N THR A 542 4.48 59.71 -2.28
CA THR A 542 5.17 58.44 -2.59
C THR A 542 5.49 57.73 -1.27
N PRO A 543 4.76 56.65 -0.92
CA PRO A 543 5.06 55.86 0.28
C PRO A 543 6.42 55.17 0.21
N PHE A 544 7.13 55.13 1.34
CA PHE A 544 8.47 54.56 1.47
C PHE A 544 8.71 53.85 2.83
N VAL A 545 9.71 52.99 2.89
CA VAL A 545 10.32 52.45 4.12
C VAL A 545 11.71 53.05 4.27
N THR A 546 12.14 53.40 5.48
CA THR A 546 13.51 53.93 5.71
C THR A 546 14.55 52.82 5.68
N ARG A 547 15.81 53.16 5.44
CA ARG A 547 16.94 52.20 5.48
C ARG A 547 16.97 51.44 6.81
N GLU A 548 16.83 52.12 7.96
CA GLU A 548 16.85 51.44 9.26
C GLU A 548 15.68 50.47 9.43
N GLN A 549 14.48 50.85 8.96
CA GLN A 549 13.32 49.98 9.00
C GLN A 549 13.49 48.74 8.10
N PHE A 550 14.13 48.90 6.94
CA PHE A 550 14.40 47.80 6.03
C PHE A 550 15.47 46.84 6.61
N ILE A 551 16.54 47.38 7.17
CA ILE A 551 17.56 46.59 7.88
C ILE A 551 16.92 45.80 9.01
N ALA A 552 16.14 46.46 9.87
CA ALA A 552 15.44 45.80 10.96
C ALA A 552 14.53 44.67 10.45
N PHE A 553 13.83 44.86 9.33
CA PHE A 553 13.02 43.80 8.73
C PHE A 553 13.87 42.61 8.25
N LEU A 554 14.97 42.86 7.53
CA LEU A 554 15.83 41.79 7.00
C LEU A 554 16.49 41.01 8.14
N GLU A 555 16.98 41.68 9.17
CA GLU A 555 17.64 41.02 10.30
C GLU A 555 16.64 40.31 11.21
N SER A 556 15.66 41.05 11.75
CA SER A 556 14.81 40.53 12.83
C SER A 556 13.59 39.73 12.34
N VAL A 557 13.18 39.88 11.07
CA VAL A 557 12.08 39.10 10.49
C VAL A 557 12.59 38.06 9.50
N GLN A 558 13.49 38.42 8.57
CA GLN A 558 14.02 37.46 7.58
C GLN A 558 15.17 36.61 8.12
N GLY A 559 15.85 37.04 9.18
CA GLY A 559 17.00 36.34 9.74
C GLY A 559 18.24 36.42 8.83
N GLU A 560 18.35 37.46 8.01
CA GLU A 560 19.50 37.71 7.14
C GLU A 560 20.66 38.31 7.94
N THR A 561 21.88 37.97 7.55
CA THR A 561 23.12 38.55 8.08
C THR A 561 23.75 39.49 7.07
N ASP A 562 24.70 40.33 7.53
CA ASP A 562 25.51 41.21 6.66
C ASP A 562 24.66 42.19 5.82
N VAL A 563 23.50 42.59 6.35
CA VAL A 563 22.50 43.37 5.63
C VAL A 563 23.00 44.77 5.27
N GLU A 564 23.78 45.38 6.16
CA GLU A 564 24.31 46.73 5.97
C GLU A 564 25.29 46.81 4.80
N ASP A 565 26.04 45.74 4.52
CA ASP A 565 27.02 45.65 3.44
C ASP A 565 26.35 45.50 2.06
N VAL A 566 25.12 44.98 2.03
CA VAL A 566 24.38 44.69 0.78
C VAL A 566 23.50 45.87 0.35
N LEU A 567 22.98 46.64 1.30
CA LEU A 567 22.12 47.79 1.01
C LEU A 567 22.95 49.07 0.80
N PRO A 568 22.75 49.82 -0.30
CA PRO A 568 23.52 51.04 -0.57
C PRO A 568 23.46 52.03 0.60
N GLU A 569 24.64 52.45 1.10
CA GLU A 569 24.75 53.39 2.23
C GLU A 569 24.06 54.73 1.94
N GLU A 570 24.21 55.22 0.70
CA GLU A 570 23.71 56.52 0.24
C GLU A 570 22.16 56.55 0.10
N LYS A 571 21.47 55.40 0.20
CA LYS A 571 20.02 55.29 -0.05
C LYS A 571 19.24 55.13 1.26
N GLU A 572 18.61 56.23 1.69
CA GLU A 572 17.83 56.28 2.93
C GLU A 572 16.38 55.80 2.82
N ARG A 573 15.78 55.81 1.61
CA ARG A 573 14.34 55.53 1.41
C ARG A 573 14.12 54.57 0.26
N TYR A 574 13.21 53.63 0.49
CA TYR A 574 12.84 52.57 -0.45
C TYR A 574 11.34 52.60 -0.71
N THR A 575 10.94 52.82 -1.96
CA THR A 575 9.55 52.64 -2.40
C THR A 575 9.18 51.16 -2.47
N TRP A 576 7.90 50.83 -2.63
CA TRP A 576 7.45 49.43 -2.69
C TRP A 576 8.21 48.58 -3.75
N PRO A 577 8.35 49.03 -5.02
CA PRO A 577 9.08 48.26 -6.02
C PRO A 577 10.55 48.04 -5.64
N GLU A 578 11.22 49.08 -5.12
CA GLU A 578 12.63 49.01 -4.71
C GLU A 578 12.82 48.07 -3.52
N PHE A 579 11.99 48.21 -2.47
CA PHE A 579 12.01 47.34 -1.30
C PHE A 579 11.87 45.86 -1.70
N PHE A 580 10.87 45.56 -2.54
CA PHE A 580 10.61 44.19 -2.96
C PHE A 580 11.71 43.65 -3.88
N GLU A 581 12.20 44.47 -4.81
CA GLU A 581 13.27 44.09 -5.73
C GLU A 581 14.58 43.78 -4.99
N PHE A 582 15.00 44.64 -4.06
CA PHE A 582 16.20 44.40 -3.26
C PHE A 582 16.06 43.13 -2.43
N TRP A 583 14.92 42.96 -1.74
CA TRP A 583 14.68 41.76 -0.94
C TRP A 583 14.68 40.49 -1.80
N TRP A 584 13.92 40.46 -2.90
CA TRP A 584 13.82 39.33 -3.82
C TRP A 584 15.16 39.00 -4.50
N LYS A 585 15.81 39.98 -5.15
CA LYS A 585 16.98 39.73 -6.00
C LYS A 585 18.25 39.43 -5.20
N LYS A 586 18.38 39.96 -3.98
CA LYS A 586 19.61 39.80 -3.18
C LYS A 586 19.55 38.61 -2.23
N TYR A 587 18.42 38.40 -1.56
CA TYR A 587 18.29 37.37 -0.53
C TYR A 587 17.47 36.16 -0.97
N GLY A 588 16.68 36.29 -2.03
CA GLY A 588 15.77 35.24 -2.49
C GLY A 588 14.60 35.02 -1.53
N LEU A 589 13.57 34.33 -2.01
CA LEU A 589 12.38 34.03 -1.21
C LEU A 589 12.18 32.54 -0.95
N GLU A 590 13.10 31.66 -1.34
CA GLU A 590 12.91 30.22 -1.14
C GLU A 590 13.02 29.83 0.35
N ALA A 591 12.11 28.98 0.83
CA ALA A 591 12.11 28.51 2.22
C ALA A 591 13.27 27.55 2.50
N THR A 592 13.74 26.83 1.48
CA THR A 592 14.91 25.97 1.57
C THR A 592 16.13 26.78 1.15
N ARG A 593 17.11 26.93 2.04
CA ARG A 593 18.42 27.52 1.71
C ARG A 593 19.13 26.62 0.70
N PRO A 594 19.44 27.08 -0.52
CA PRO A 594 20.18 26.28 -1.49
C PRO A 594 21.59 26.00 -0.97
N LEU A 595 22.12 24.82 -1.26
CA LEU A 595 23.53 24.52 -1.04
C LEU A 595 24.30 24.69 -2.34
N ASN A 596 25.43 25.36 -2.27
CA ASN A 596 26.37 25.38 -3.38
C ASN A 596 27.19 24.09 -3.32
N THR A 597 27.05 23.25 -4.34
CA THR A 597 27.72 21.95 -4.41
C THR A 597 29.25 22.05 -4.36
N LYS A 598 29.83 23.22 -4.69
CA LYS A 598 31.27 23.49 -4.57
C LYS A 598 31.74 23.59 -3.12
N ASP A 599 30.84 23.91 -2.19
CA ASP A 599 31.15 24.08 -0.77
C ASP A 599 31.02 22.76 0.00
N LYS A 600 30.65 21.67 -0.70
CA LYS A 600 30.55 20.34 -0.13
C LYS A 600 31.93 19.85 0.32
N ASP A 601 32.06 19.52 1.60
CA ASP A 601 33.26 18.87 2.11
C ASP A 601 33.38 17.45 1.54
N LEU A 602 34.38 17.22 0.69
CA LEU A 602 34.69 15.92 0.09
C LEU A 602 35.87 15.20 0.77
N SER A 603 36.46 15.82 1.80
CA SER A 603 37.72 15.40 2.44
C SER A 603 37.51 14.32 3.52
N LYS A 604 36.28 13.87 3.76
CA LYS A 604 35.97 12.90 4.82
C LYS A 604 35.87 11.49 4.25
N PRO A 605 36.14 10.45 5.07
CA PRO A 605 35.89 9.06 4.70
C PRO A 605 34.41 8.82 4.37
N LEU A 606 34.13 7.91 3.44
CA LEU A 606 32.76 7.62 3.01
C LEU A 606 31.79 7.25 4.16
N SER A 607 32.26 6.63 5.24
CA SER A 607 31.46 6.29 6.43
C SER A 607 30.87 7.51 7.15
N ASN A 608 31.44 8.71 6.93
CA ASN A 608 31.03 9.96 7.54
C ASN A 608 29.90 10.67 6.77
N TYR A 609 29.35 10.04 5.72
CA TYR A 609 28.21 10.54 4.98
C TYR A 609 27.02 9.59 5.10
N PHE A 610 25.82 10.14 5.15
CA PHE A 610 24.61 9.42 4.77
C PHE A 610 24.57 9.31 3.25
N ILE A 611 24.12 8.17 2.73
CA ILE A 611 24.20 7.82 1.32
C ILE A 611 22.80 7.47 0.82
N SER A 612 22.34 8.18 -0.21
CA SER A 612 21.04 7.96 -0.83
C SER A 612 20.97 6.56 -1.42
N SER A 613 20.07 5.71 -0.93
CA SER A 613 20.11 4.27 -1.16
C SER A 613 18.76 3.72 -1.64
N SER A 614 18.79 2.83 -2.62
CA SER A 614 17.62 2.14 -3.19
C SER A 614 17.65 0.65 -2.83
N HIS A 615 16.47 0.10 -2.56
CA HIS A 615 16.19 -1.32 -2.35
C HIS A 615 15.48 -1.89 -3.58
N ASN A 616 15.87 -3.08 -4.03
CA ASN A 616 15.32 -3.77 -5.21
C ASN A 616 15.08 -2.82 -6.40
N THR A 617 16.13 -2.07 -6.78
CA THR A 617 16.08 -0.93 -7.71
C THR A 617 15.45 -1.27 -9.07
N TYR A 618 15.54 -2.52 -9.49
CA TYR A 618 14.99 -3.01 -10.76
C TYR A 618 13.45 -3.02 -10.80
N LEU A 619 12.75 -2.98 -9.66
CA LEU A 619 11.29 -3.09 -9.62
C LEU A 619 10.58 -1.77 -9.90
N VAL A 620 9.62 -1.79 -10.83
CA VAL A 620 8.73 -0.64 -11.12
C VAL A 620 7.36 -0.70 -10.42
N GLY A 621 7.12 -1.73 -9.60
CA GLY A 621 5.87 -1.93 -8.87
C GLY A 621 6.06 -2.74 -7.59
N ASN A 622 5.08 -3.58 -7.26
CA ASN A 622 5.10 -4.43 -6.06
C ASN A 622 6.19 -5.53 -6.13
N GLN A 623 6.52 -6.12 -4.98
CA GLN A 623 7.60 -7.10 -4.86
C GLN A 623 7.25 -8.49 -5.44
N LEU A 624 5.99 -8.79 -5.78
CA LEU A 624 5.54 -10.17 -6.07
C LEU A 624 5.23 -10.44 -7.55
N ALA A 625 4.79 -9.44 -8.30
CA ALA A 625 4.27 -9.63 -9.66
C ALA A 625 4.49 -8.41 -10.58
N SER A 626 5.42 -7.51 -10.23
CA SER A 626 5.78 -6.38 -11.08
C SER A 626 6.85 -6.74 -12.11
N THR A 627 7.34 -5.75 -12.86
CA THR A 627 8.34 -5.95 -13.92
C THR A 627 9.70 -5.46 -13.46
N SER A 628 10.77 -6.16 -13.84
CA SER A 628 12.13 -5.66 -13.74
C SER A 628 12.45 -4.81 -14.97
N ASP A 629 12.86 -3.56 -14.76
CA ASP A 629 13.13 -2.61 -15.85
C ASP A 629 14.48 -1.88 -15.67
N PRO A 630 15.40 -1.97 -16.64
CA PRO A 630 16.64 -1.18 -16.64
C PRO A 630 16.41 0.33 -16.52
N GLU A 631 15.29 0.87 -16.99
CA GLU A 631 14.96 2.30 -16.86
C GLU A 631 14.72 2.75 -15.42
N ALA A 632 14.39 1.82 -14.51
CA ALA A 632 14.27 2.11 -13.08
C ALA A 632 15.62 2.60 -12.51
N TYR A 633 16.74 2.01 -12.95
CA TYR A 633 18.08 2.44 -12.57
C TYR A 633 18.39 3.87 -13.04
N LYS A 634 18.09 4.19 -14.30
CA LYS A 634 18.30 5.56 -14.82
C LYS A 634 17.49 6.57 -14.03
N THR A 635 16.25 6.23 -13.69
CA THR A 635 15.35 7.11 -12.93
C THR A 635 15.90 7.41 -11.54
N VAL A 636 16.33 6.40 -10.77
CA VAL A 636 16.87 6.64 -9.42
C VAL A 636 18.22 7.35 -9.44
N LEU A 637 19.09 7.04 -10.43
CA LEU A 637 20.42 7.65 -10.54
C LEU A 637 20.33 9.13 -10.91
N ARG A 638 19.44 9.50 -11.84
CA ARG A 638 19.17 10.90 -12.21
C ARG A 638 18.56 11.70 -11.07
N ARG A 639 17.81 11.05 -10.18
CA ARG A 639 17.29 11.64 -8.93
C ARG A 639 18.32 11.65 -7.80
N GLY A 640 19.58 11.29 -8.06
CA GLY A 640 20.68 11.43 -7.10
C GLY A 640 20.90 10.24 -6.16
N CYS A 641 20.25 9.09 -6.37
CA CYS A 641 20.55 7.86 -5.63
C CYS A 641 22.01 7.41 -5.88
N ARG A 642 22.75 6.99 -4.84
CA ARG A 642 24.19 6.64 -4.87
C ARG A 642 24.52 5.24 -4.34
N CYS A 643 23.52 4.49 -3.88
CA CYS A 643 23.61 3.04 -3.68
C CYS A 643 22.41 2.34 -4.31
N ILE A 644 22.65 1.46 -5.27
CA ILE A 644 21.60 0.70 -5.99
C ILE A 644 21.77 -0.80 -5.75
N GLU A 645 20.69 -1.55 -5.96
CA GLU A 645 20.64 -2.99 -5.77
C GLU A 645 20.36 -3.73 -7.08
N ILE A 646 21.08 -4.83 -7.31
CA ILE A 646 20.90 -5.70 -8.48
C ILE A 646 20.85 -7.15 -7.97
N ASP A 647 19.71 -7.81 -8.17
CA ASP A 647 19.48 -9.21 -7.81
C ASP A 647 19.67 -10.11 -9.05
N VAL A 648 20.73 -10.92 -9.07
CA VAL A 648 21.27 -11.56 -10.28
C VAL A 648 21.10 -13.09 -10.25
N TRP A 649 20.58 -13.63 -11.34
CA TRP A 649 20.22 -15.04 -11.53
C TRP A 649 20.77 -15.59 -12.86
N ASN A 650 20.82 -16.92 -13.03
CA ASN A 650 21.28 -17.59 -14.26
C ASN A 650 20.38 -17.32 -15.49
N GLY A 651 20.96 -17.20 -16.69
CA GLY A 651 20.27 -17.34 -17.99
C GLY A 651 20.08 -18.81 -18.42
N ASP A 652 19.01 -19.14 -19.15
CA ASP A 652 18.48 -20.49 -19.45
C ASP A 652 19.48 -21.65 -19.76
N THR A 653 19.26 -22.85 -19.22
CA THR A 653 19.92 -24.13 -19.62
C THR A 653 19.07 -24.89 -20.69
N PRO A 654 19.66 -25.52 -21.75
CA PRO A 654 18.92 -25.95 -22.96
C PRO A 654 18.22 -27.34 -22.90
N ILE A 655 17.10 -27.46 -23.65
CA ILE A 655 16.39 -28.72 -23.97
C ILE A 655 17.01 -29.35 -25.23
N THR A 656 17.66 -30.51 -25.11
CA THR A 656 18.14 -31.30 -26.25
C THR A 656 17.02 -32.06 -26.95
N THR A 657 16.86 -31.82 -28.24
CA THR A 657 16.12 -32.63 -29.22
C THR A 657 16.84 -33.96 -29.49
N GLN A 658 16.19 -35.11 -29.27
CA GLN A 658 16.53 -36.37 -29.97
C GLN A 658 15.30 -37.26 -30.25
N GLU A 659 15.06 -37.44 -31.55
CA GLU A 659 14.71 -38.65 -32.32
C GLU A 659 13.79 -39.76 -31.77
N ARG A 660 12.83 -40.13 -32.62
CA ARG A 660 12.04 -41.37 -32.57
C ARG A 660 12.94 -42.60 -32.71
N SER A 661 12.86 -43.58 -31.79
CA SER A 661 12.48 -44.98 -32.11
C SER A 661 12.54 -45.98 -30.94
N ARG A 662 11.48 -46.83 -30.90
CA ARG A 662 11.33 -48.23 -30.40
C ARG A 662 11.67 -48.60 -28.95
N SER A 663 10.63 -49.07 -28.24
CA SER A 663 10.71 -49.88 -27.00
C SER A 663 11.26 -51.30 -27.29
N PRO A 664 11.93 -51.98 -26.31
CA PRO A 664 11.17 -52.78 -25.32
C PRO A 664 11.76 -52.89 -23.89
N LYS A 665 10.84 -52.85 -22.90
CA LYS A 665 10.74 -53.59 -21.60
C LYS A 665 11.85 -53.51 -20.50
N PRO A 666 11.48 -53.80 -19.22
CA PRO A 666 11.80 -52.96 -18.07
C PRO A 666 12.83 -53.57 -17.11
N GLU A 667 13.61 -52.73 -16.43
CA GLU A 667 14.07 -52.97 -15.04
C GLU A 667 14.84 -51.77 -14.47
N HIS A 668 14.73 -51.64 -13.13
CA HIS A 668 15.47 -50.79 -12.19
C HIS A 668 15.12 -49.31 -11.97
N SER A 669 14.91 -49.04 -10.68
CA SER A 669 14.67 -47.76 -10.02
C SER A 669 15.88 -46.83 -10.09
N ARG A 670 15.63 -45.52 -10.28
CA ARG A 670 16.49 -44.43 -9.80
C ARG A 670 15.74 -43.09 -9.85
N ASN A 671 16.15 -42.25 -8.91
CA ASN A 671 15.59 -40.95 -8.51
C ASN A 671 15.59 -39.91 -9.65
N LEU A 672 14.55 -39.08 -9.69
CA LEU A 672 14.43 -37.91 -10.56
C LEU A 672 14.70 -36.63 -9.75
N SER A 673 15.70 -35.85 -10.17
CA SER A 673 16.06 -34.54 -9.65
C SER A 673 15.14 -33.44 -10.21
N GLY A 674 14.59 -32.61 -9.33
CA GLY A 674 13.72 -31.49 -9.70
C GLY A 674 14.49 -30.18 -9.90
N SER A 675 14.88 -29.89 -11.14
CA SER A 675 15.41 -28.59 -11.57
C SER A 675 14.64 -28.11 -12.80
N SER A 676 13.44 -27.55 -12.62
CA SER A 676 12.68 -26.90 -13.70
C SER A 676 11.45 -26.15 -13.16
N PHE A 677 11.57 -24.86 -12.81
CA PHE A 677 10.39 -24.01 -12.56
C PHE A 677 10.46 -22.54 -13.03
N PRO A 678 11.60 -21.94 -13.47
CA PRO A 678 11.54 -20.62 -14.13
C PRO A 678 10.96 -20.68 -15.57
N ASN A 679 11.03 -21.84 -16.23
CA ASN A 679 10.86 -21.92 -17.70
C ASN A 679 9.42 -22.16 -18.17
N VAL A 680 8.46 -22.34 -17.25
CA VAL A 680 7.05 -22.55 -17.61
C VAL A 680 6.40 -21.23 -18.09
N ALA A 681 6.86 -20.09 -17.55
CA ALA A 681 6.33 -18.77 -17.93
C ALA A 681 6.75 -18.32 -19.34
N ALA A 682 7.97 -18.69 -19.78
CA ALA A 682 8.45 -18.39 -21.13
C ALA A 682 7.81 -19.29 -22.20
N SER A 683 7.55 -20.55 -21.88
CA SER A 683 6.99 -21.55 -22.82
C SER A 683 5.52 -21.27 -23.18
N ILE A 684 4.73 -20.72 -22.25
CA ILE A 684 3.33 -20.35 -22.51
C ILE A 684 3.22 -19.16 -23.48
N LYS A 685 4.22 -18.26 -23.51
CA LYS A 685 4.25 -17.14 -24.45
C LYS A 685 4.58 -17.58 -25.87
N GLY A 686 5.49 -18.55 -26.04
CA GLY A 686 5.82 -19.12 -27.36
C GLY A 686 4.67 -19.87 -28.01
N GLN A 687 3.85 -20.58 -27.23
CA GLN A 687 2.67 -21.29 -27.75
C GLN A 687 1.52 -20.34 -28.19
N VAL A 688 1.49 -19.11 -27.66
CA VAL A 688 0.52 -18.09 -28.08
C VAL A 688 0.97 -17.36 -29.34
N GLU A 689 2.27 -17.21 -29.56
CA GLU A 689 2.83 -16.62 -30.79
C GLU A 689 2.76 -17.59 -31.99
N GLU A 690 2.88 -18.90 -31.77
CA GLU A 690 2.78 -19.92 -32.82
C GLU A 690 1.32 -20.12 -33.33
N PHE A 691 0.31 -19.89 -32.47
CA PHE A 691 -1.10 -19.98 -32.85
C PHE A 691 -1.61 -18.74 -33.62
N MET A 692 -0.84 -17.65 -33.66
CA MET A 692 -1.20 -16.40 -34.36
C MET A 692 -0.45 -16.19 -35.68
N GLY A 693 0.43 -17.11 -36.08
CA GLY A 693 1.24 -17.03 -37.31
C GLY A 693 0.63 -17.66 -38.57
N SER A 694 -0.55 -18.29 -38.48
CA SER A 694 -1.07 -19.13 -39.57
C SER A 694 -2.34 -18.62 -40.25
N GLU A 695 -2.48 -17.34 -40.56
CA GLU A 695 -3.39 -16.88 -41.62
C GLU A 695 -2.89 -15.57 -42.25
N ARG A 696 -2.08 -15.68 -43.31
CA ARG A 696 -2.02 -14.73 -44.45
C ARG A 696 -0.97 -15.16 -45.47
N SER A 697 -1.37 -15.93 -46.47
CA SER A 697 -1.00 -15.72 -47.88
C SER A 697 -1.78 -16.70 -48.77
N GLY A 698 -2.51 -16.19 -49.76
CA GLY A 698 -3.26 -17.03 -50.70
C GLY A 698 -4.24 -16.29 -51.61
N HIS A 699 -3.70 -15.75 -52.70
CA HIS A 699 -4.26 -15.61 -54.05
C HIS A 699 -5.46 -14.68 -54.43
N GLU A 700 -5.18 -13.93 -55.49
CA GLU A 700 -6.05 -13.18 -56.42
C GLU A 700 -6.93 -14.08 -57.32
N HIS A 701 -7.91 -13.42 -57.97
CA HIS A 701 -8.79 -13.77 -59.12
C HIS A 701 -10.27 -13.73 -58.69
N GLY A 702 -11.24 -13.03 -59.29
CA GLY A 702 -11.33 -12.24 -60.52
C GLY A 702 -12.82 -12.20 -60.93
N HIS A 703 -13.35 -11.01 -61.25
CA HIS A 703 -14.66 -10.71 -61.88
C HIS A 703 -15.94 -11.00 -61.02
N SER A 704 -17.04 -10.24 -61.06
CA SER A 704 -17.57 -9.34 -62.09
C SER A 704 -18.72 -8.45 -61.54
N ARG A 705 -18.93 -7.30 -62.21
CA ARG A 705 -20.19 -6.53 -62.39
C ARG A 705 -20.66 -5.53 -61.30
N ASN A 706 -20.26 -4.29 -61.56
CA ASN A 706 -21.00 -3.01 -61.50
C ASN A 706 -22.43 -3.05 -62.10
N PRO A 707 -23.27 -1.97 -62.08
CA PRO A 707 -23.01 -0.58 -61.60
C PRO A 707 -24.17 0.16 -60.88
N SER A 708 -23.91 1.46 -60.60
CA SER A 708 -24.79 2.66 -60.70
C SER A 708 -25.53 3.10 -59.42
N ALA A 709 -25.70 4.40 -59.09
CA ALA A 709 -25.23 5.66 -59.67
C ALA A 709 -25.52 6.87 -58.72
N ALA A 710 -24.90 8.01 -59.07
CA ALA A 710 -25.29 9.42 -58.82
C ALA A 710 -25.07 9.99 -57.40
N SER A 711 -24.06 10.85 -57.18
CA SER A 711 -23.89 12.26 -57.61
C SER A 711 -24.67 13.25 -56.76
N ARG A 712 -23.94 14.14 -56.05
CA ARG A 712 -23.95 15.59 -56.30
C ARG A 712 -22.90 16.30 -55.44
N SER A 713 -21.93 16.86 -56.15
CA SER A 713 -21.06 17.98 -55.76
C SER A 713 -21.85 19.29 -55.64
N LEU A 714 -21.33 20.25 -54.88
CA LEU A 714 -21.20 21.67 -55.24
C LEU A 714 -20.24 22.35 -54.26
N GLY A 715 -19.19 22.98 -54.79
CA GLY A 715 -18.19 23.78 -54.06
C GLY A 715 -18.51 25.29 -54.09
N PRO A 716 -17.53 26.14 -54.46
CA PRO A 716 -16.68 26.89 -53.54
C PRO A 716 -16.55 28.39 -53.91
N ALA A 717 -15.81 29.19 -53.12
CA ALA A 717 -15.13 30.46 -53.51
C ALA A 717 -14.38 31.02 -52.28
N ASP A 718 -13.04 31.12 -52.24
CA ASP A 718 -12.13 32.10 -52.89
C ASP A 718 -12.02 33.41 -52.06
N SER A 719 -10.88 34.08 -51.82
CA SER A 719 -9.59 34.27 -52.52
C SER A 719 -8.59 34.93 -51.53
N THR A 720 -7.36 34.43 -51.30
CA THR A 720 -6.05 34.72 -51.95
C THR A 720 -5.45 36.13 -51.82
N THR A 721 -4.19 36.22 -51.36
CA THR A 721 -2.96 36.83 -51.97
C THR A 721 -1.97 37.37 -50.90
N VAL A 722 -0.62 37.39 -50.96
CA VAL A 722 0.50 36.82 -51.78
C VAL A 722 1.86 37.29 -51.16
N LEU A 723 2.90 36.43 -51.13
CA LEU A 723 4.39 36.63 -51.07
C LEU A 723 5.03 37.43 -49.89
N GLY A 724 6.05 37.03 -49.09
CA GLY A 724 7.32 36.26 -49.22
C GLY A 724 8.55 37.23 -49.09
N PRO A 725 9.82 36.87 -48.75
CA PRO A 725 10.44 35.77 -47.96
C PRO A 725 11.45 36.25 -46.84
N SER A 726 11.82 35.38 -45.87
CA SER A 726 13.21 35.14 -45.34
C SER A 726 13.31 34.72 -43.85
N ALA A 727 14.00 33.59 -43.64
CA ALA A 727 14.94 33.25 -42.55
C ALA A 727 14.46 33.11 -41.06
N SER A 728 14.22 31.85 -40.70
CA SER A 728 14.77 31.10 -39.53
C SER A 728 14.79 31.74 -38.12
N VAL A 729 13.88 31.24 -37.27
CA VAL A 729 14.14 30.91 -35.85
C VAL A 729 13.38 29.61 -35.55
N GLU A 730 14.11 28.50 -35.40
CA GLU A 730 13.57 27.24 -34.85
C GLU A 730 13.36 27.41 -33.35
N SER A 731 12.12 27.28 -32.87
CA SER A 731 11.79 27.25 -31.45
C SER A 731 11.70 25.80 -30.95
N LEU A 732 12.51 25.49 -29.95
CA LEU A 732 12.44 24.28 -29.10
C LEU A 732 11.12 24.23 -28.32
N ALA A 733 10.03 23.83 -28.98
CA ALA A 733 8.73 23.61 -28.33
C ALA A 733 7.96 22.40 -28.88
N ASP A 734 8.68 21.40 -29.43
CA ASP A 734 8.06 20.17 -29.95
C ASP A 734 8.80 18.88 -29.56
N THR A 735 9.56 18.92 -28.47
CA THR A 735 10.08 17.71 -27.82
C THR A 735 9.52 17.68 -26.41
N LEU A 736 8.93 16.54 -26.03
CA LEU A 736 8.31 16.23 -24.72
C LEU A 736 6.77 16.41 -24.66
N ARG A 737 6.06 15.61 -25.48
CA ARG A 737 4.76 15.05 -25.11
C ARG A 737 4.93 13.56 -24.78
N PRO A 738 4.29 13.02 -23.73
CA PRO A 738 4.25 11.58 -23.51
C PRO A 738 3.40 10.94 -24.61
N THR A 739 4.04 10.16 -25.49
CA THR A 739 3.33 9.26 -26.40
C THR A 739 2.64 8.18 -25.58
N SER A 740 1.40 7.88 -25.94
CA SER A 740 0.70 6.63 -25.62
C SER A 740 1.63 5.41 -25.80
N PRO A 741 1.44 4.31 -25.04
CA PRO A 741 2.28 3.12 -25.19
C PRO A 741 2.17 2.64 -26.63
N THR A 742 3.26 2.82 -27.37
CA THR A 742 3.44 2.20 -28.68
C THR A 742 3.41 0.69 -28.46
N PRO A 743 2.79 -0.12 -29.35
CA PRO A 743 2.91 -1.56 -29.27
C PRO A 743 4.40 -1.90 -29.18
N SER A 744 4.76 -2.74 -28.21
CA SER A 744 6.11 -3.20 -27.92
C SER A 744 6.96 -3.29 -29.20
N LYS A 745 8.05 -2.51 -29.26
CA LYS A 745 9.24 -3.02 -29.94
C LYS A 745 9.47 -4.39 -29.29
N LEU A 746 9.38 -5.46 -30.08
CA LEU A 746 9.76 -6.80 -29.68
C LEU A 746 11.07 -6.69 -28.89
N ARG A 747 11.04 -6.88 -27.56
CA ARG A 747 12.28 -7.02 -26.79
C ARG A 747 12.99 -8.21 -27.44
N LEU A 748 14.18 -7.96 -27.97
CA LEU A 748 15.06 -9.03 -28.42
C LEU A 748 15.23 -9.99 -27.23
N PRO A 749 15.20 -11.32 -27.44
CA PRO A 749 15.52 -12.25 -26.38
C PRO A 749 16.92 -11.92 -25.85
N TYR A 750 17.05 -11.73 -24.53
CA TYR A 750 18.36 -11.52 -23.91
C TYR A 750 19.27 -12.71 -24.27
N PRO A 751 20.60 -12.50 -24.42
CA PRO A 751 21.52 -13.56 -24.81
C PRO A 751 21.35 -14.78 -23.89
N LYS A 752 21.15 -15.97 -24.48
CA LYS A 752 20.81 -17.20 -23.73
C LYS A 752 21.85 -17.61 -22.68
N ASP A 753 23.08 -17.11 -22.79
CA ASP A 753 24.20 -17.46 -21.92
C ASP A 753 24.57 -16.33 -20.92
N GLU A 754 23.78 -15.25 -20.84
CA GLU A 754 24.05 -14.13 -19.92
C GLU A 754 23.11 -14.12 -18.70
N PRO A 755 23.58 -13.61 -17.55
CA PRO A 755 22.77 -13.51 -16.34
C PRO A 755 21.56 -12.58 -16.52
N ILE A 756 20.52 -12.83 -15.73
CA ILE A 756 19.29 -12.02 -15.69
C ILE A 756 19.14 -11.34 -14.33
N VAL A 757 18.32 -10.30 -14.29
CA VAL A 757 17.95 -9.55 -13.08
C VAL A 757 16.45 -9.69 -12.84
N THR A 758 16.10 -10.20 -11.67
CA THR A 758 14.71 -10.46 -11.25
C THR A 758 14.62 -10.60 -9.75
N HIS A 759 13.42 -10.49 -9.18
CA HIS A 759 13.22 -10.84 -7.77
C HIS A 759 12.96 -12.34 -7.66
N GLY A 760 13.89 -13.06 -7.03
CA GLY A 760 13.82 -14.52 -6.86
C GLY A 760 12.49 -15.05 -6.33
N TRP A 761 12.06 -16.22 -6.81
CA TRP A 761 10.89 -16.94 -6.28
C TRP A 761 9.55 -16.17 -6.35
N THR A 762 9.46 -15.17 -7.24
CA THR A 762 8.24 -14.36 -7.48
C THR A 762 7.79 -14.44 -8.96
N LEU A 763 6.66 -13.82 -9.28
CA LEU A 763 6.14 -13.71 -10.66
C LEU A 763 6.65 -12.45 -11.38
N THR A 764 7.77 -11.88 -10.91
CA THR A 764 8.37 -10.71 -11.55
C THR A 764 8.99 -11.08 -12.90
N THR A 765 8.81 -10.22 -13.91
CA THR A 765 9.39 -10.47 -15.23
C THR A 765 10.85 -10.02 -15.27
N PRO A 766 11.80 -10.88 -15.73
CA PRO A 766 13.23 -10.57 -15.69
C PRO A 766 13.66 -9.57 -16.77
N CYS A 767 14.79 -8.91 -16.54
CA CYS A 767 15.55 -8.13 -17.54
C CYS A 767 17.00 -8.61 -17.63
N GLY A 768 17.74 -8.26 -18.68
CA GLY A 768 19.13 -8.71 -18.85
C GLY A 768 20.10 -8.00 -17.91
N PHE A 769 21.05 -8.71 -17.30
CA PHE A 769 22.09 -8.10 -16.45
C PHE A 769 22.95 -7.10 -17.22
N ARG A 770 23.28 -7.39 -18.48
CA ARG A 770 23.99 -6.44 -19.37
C ARG A 770 23.18 -5.18 -19.63
N GLU A 771 21.87 -5.29 -19.84
CA GLU A 771 21.00 -4.13 -20.05
C GLU A 771 21.00 -3.22 -18.81
N VAL A 772 20.97 -3.80 -17.62
CA VAL A 772 21.13 -3.07 -16.36
C VAL A 772 22.49 -2.39 -16.29
N CYS A 773 23.58 -3.09 -16.61
CA CYS A 773 24.93 -2.51 -16.61
C CYS A 773 25.06 -1.33 -17.60
N VAL A 774 24.45 -1.44 -18.79
CA VAL A 774 24.37 -0.37 -19.80
C VAL A 774 23.57 0.83 -19.26
N ALA A 775 22.41 0.58 -18.66
CA ALA A 775 21.59 1.65 -18.07
C ALA A 775 22.35 2.40 -16.96
N VAL A 776 23.09 1.66 -16.11
CA VAL A 776 23.97 2.23 -15.09
C VAL A 776 25.10 3.03 -15.73
N ARG A 777 25.80 2.50 -16.74
CA ARG A 777 26.87 3.21 -17.46
C ARG A 777 26.42 4.57 -17.97
N GLU A 778 25.23 4.61 -18.58
CA GLU A 778 24.67 5.82 -19.20
C GLU A 778 24.26 6.90 -18.18
N SER A 779 23.90 6.51 -16.95
CA SER A 779 23.26 7.41 -15.99
C SER A 779 24.00 7.60 -14.65
N ALA A 780 24.96 6.74 -14.33
CA ALA A 780 25.69 6.77 -13.06
C ALA A 780 26.31 8.14 -12.79
N PHE A 781 26.92 8.75 -13.81
CA PHE A 781 27.60 10.04 -13.69
C PHE A 781 27.12 11.11 -14.68
N GLU A 782 25.91 10.96 -15.23
CA GLU A 782 25.31 11.91 -16.17
C GLU A 782 25.10 13.29 -15.55
N THR A 783 24.58 13.32 -14.31
CA THR A 783 24.27 14.56 -13.57
C THR A 783 25.00 14.68 -12.23
N ASN A 784 25.84 13.68 -11.88
CA ASN A 784 26.47 13.59 -10.56
C ASN A 784 27.83 12.89 -10.64
N GLU A 785 28.92 13.54 -10.24
CA GLU A 785 30.28 12.95 -10.31
C GLU A 785 30.66 12.11 -9.07
N LEU A 786 29.82 12.08 -8.02
CA LEU A 786 30.12 11.37 -6.79
C LEU A 786 29.95 9.85 -6.95
N PRO A 787 30.73 9.04 -6.20
CA PRO A 787 30.79 7.59 -6.34
C PRO A 787 29.44 6.88 -6.30
N LEU A 788 29.36 5.73 -6.96
CA LEU A 788 28.21 4.82 -6.93
C LEU A 788 28.59 3.51 -6.23
N ILE A 789 27.74 3.03 -5.32
CA ILE A 789 27.86 1.69 -4.72
C ILE A 789 26.80 0.79 -5.36
N ILE A 790 27.21 -0.38 -5.84
CA ILE A 790 26.31 -1.41 -6.37
C ILE A 790 26.29 -2.58 -5.39
N SER A 791 25.14 -2.78 -4.74
CA SER A 791 24.84 -3.93 -3.90
C SER A 791 24.39 -5.09 -4.79
N LEU A 792 25.24 -6.10 -4.93
CA LEU A 792 24.89 -7.32 -5.65
C LEU A 792 24.30 -8.36 -4.70
N GLU A 793 23.11 -8.83 -5.02
CA GLU A 793 22.56 -10.07 -4.51
C GLU A 793 22.72 -11.14 -5.60
N VAL A 794 23.42 -12.23 -5.27
CA VAL A 794 23.95 -13.15 -6.28
C VAL A 794 23.41 -14.55 -6.00
N HIS A 795 22.55 -15.02 -6.91
CA HIS A 795 22.03 -16.39 -6.96
C HIS A 795 22.51 -17.14 -8.20
N ALA A 796 23.30 -16.48 -9.04
CA ALA A 796 23.93 -17.07 -10.21
C ALA A 796 25.05 -18.06 -9.83
N ASP A 797 25.21 -19.12 -10.62
CA ASP A 797 26.30 -20.08 -10.44
C ASP A 797 27.68 -19.49 -10.78
N LEU A 798 28.75 -20.24 -10.47
CA LEU A 798 30.13 -19.76 -10.63
C LEU A 798 30.47 -19.37 -12.08
N GLU A 799 29.91 -20.04 -13.08
CA GLU A 799 30.16 -19.74 -14.49
C GLU A 799 29.48 -18.44 -14.89
N GLN A 800 28.21 -18.29 -14.52
CA GLN A 800 27.45 -17.06 -14.72
C GLN A 800 28.05 -15.88 -13.93
N GLN A 801 28.63 -16.11 -12.75
CA GLN A 801 29.36 -15.07 -12.00
C GLN A 801 30.62 -14.57 -12.74
N GLU A 802 31.36 -15.44 -13.43
CA GLU A 802 32.48 -15.01 -14.29
C GLU A 802 31.96 -14.16 -15.47
N VAL A 803 30.80 -14.52 -16.02
CA VAL A 803 30.10 -13.71 -17.04
C VAL A 803 29.69 -12.35 -16.48
N MET A 804 29.18 -12.28 -15.24
CA MET A 804 28.89 -11.00 -14.58
C MET A 804 30.12 -10.12 -14.51
N VAL A 805 31.27 -10.65 -14.06
CA VAL A 805 32.52 -9.90 -13.96
C VAL A 805 32.97 -9.38 -15.33
N ARG A 806 32.87 -10.22 -16.36
CA ARG A 806 33.17 -9.81 -17.74
C ARG A 806 32.28 -8.66 -18.19
N ILE A 807 30.96 -8.79 -18.03
CA ILE A 807 29.98 -7.74 -18.40
C ILE A 807 30.27 -6.44 -17.66
N MET A 808 30.49 -6.49 -16.35
CA MET A 808 30.79 -5.29 -15.55
C MET A 808 32.08 -4.60 -16.01
N LYS A 809 33.13 -5.36 -16.35
CA LYS A 809 34.37 -4.80 -16.89
C LYS A 809 34.20 -4.20 -18.29
N GLU A 810 33.44 -4.87 -19.17
CA GLU A 810 33.14 -4.40 -20.52
C GLU A 810 32.31 -3.12 -20.51
N GLU A 811 31.24 -3.07 -19.73
CA GLU A 811 30.30 -1.95 -19.74
C GLU A 811 30.81 -0.77 -18.90
N TRP A 812 31.43 -1.01 -17.74
CA TRP A 812 31.85 0.09 -16.85
C TRP A 812 33.29 0.55 -17.05
N GLY A 813 34.19 -0.31 -17.56
CA GLY A 813 35.57 0.04 -17.85
C GLY A 813 36.24 0.78 -16.69
N ASP A 814 36.79 1.96 -16.98
CA ASP A 814 37.50 2.81 -15.99
C ASP A 814 36.62 3.33 -14.85
N MET A 815 35.29 3.25 -14.97
CA MET A 815 34.39 3.59 -13.87
C MET A 815 34.42 2.53 -12.78
N LEU A 816 34.63 1.25 -13.12
CA LEU A 816 34.65 0.16 -12.13
C LEU A 816 35.95 0.19 -11.30
N VAL A 817 35.80 0.01 -9.98
CA VAL A 817 36.94 -0.20 -9.07
C VAL A 817 37.26 -1.69 -9.04
N ASP A 818 38.18 -2.12 -9.91
CA ASP A 818 38.61 -3.52 -10.03
C ASP A 818 39.96 -3.81 -9.36
N LYS A 819 40.64 -2.77 -8.85
CA LYS A 819 41.88 -2.84 -8.06
C LYS A 819 41.90 -1.72 -7.02
N SER A 820 42.69 -1.89 -5.96
CA SER A 820 42.91 -0.83 -4.97
C SER A 820 43.55 0.38 -5.64
N LEU A 821 43.01 1.56 -5.35
CA LEU A 821 43.56 2.83 -5.81
C LEU A 821 44.92 3.09 -5.15
N GLU A 822 45.81 3.74 -5.89
CA GLU A 822 47.16 4.06 -5.42
C GLU A 822 47.11 4.94 -4.15
N GLY A 823 47.87 4.57 -3.12
CA GLY A 823 47.87 5.28 -1.83
C GLY A 823 46.65 4.99 -0.92
N ILE A 824 45.74 4.10 -1.33
CA ILE A 824 44.54 3.74 -0.57
C ILE A 824 44.50 2.23 -0.28
N ASP A 825 45.11 1.83 0.83
CA ASP A 825 45.08 0.43 1.26
C ASP A 825 43.75 0.10 1.98
N PRO A 826 42.90 -0.78 1.40
CA PRO A 826 41.59 -1.12 1.96
C PRO A 826 41.66 -1.85 3.31
N ARG A 827 42.84 -2.33 3.73
CA ARG A 827 43.04 -2.95 5.04
C ARG A 827 43.09 -1.94 6.17
N PHE A 828 43.49 -0.70 5.88
CA PHE A 828 43.78 0.30 6.91
C PHE A 828 42.78 1.46 6.94
N ARG A 829 42.12 1.80 5.81
CA ARG A 829 41.13 2.88 5.77
C ARG A 829 40.10 2.73 4.66
N LEU A 830 38.96 3.41 4.85
CA LEU A 830 38.03 3.72 3.77
C LEU A 830 38.58 4.89 2.92
N PRO A 831 38.23 4.95 1.63
CA PRO A 831 38.56 6.11 0.80
C PRO A 831 37.76 7.34 1.25
N LEU A 832 38.30 8.51 0.93
CA LEU A 832 37.62 9.80 1.04
C LEU A 832 36.60 9.94 -0.10
N LEU A 833 35.61 10.81 0.06
CA LEU A 833 34.59 11.02 -0.97
C LEU A 833 35.21 11.58 -2.27
N GLU A 834 36.20 12.46 -2.17
CA GLU A 834 36.91 13.01 -3.35
C GLU A 834 37.73 11.97 -4.12
N GLU A 835 38.32 10.99 -3.43
CA GLU A 835 39.17 9.95 -4.01
C GLU A 835 38.37 9.00 -4.92
N MET A 836 37.04 8.99 -4.79
CA MET A 836 36.14 8.04 -5.45
C MET A 836 35.24 8.69 -6.51
N LYS A 837 35.55 9.92 -6.95
CA LYS A 837 34.78 10.57 -8.02
C LYS A 837 34.77 9.72 -9.31
N LYS A 838 33.60 9.60 -9.92
CA LYS A 838 33.34 8.82 -11.14
C LYS A 838 33.72 7.34 -11.01
N LYS A 839 33.66 6.80 -9.79
CA LYS A 839 33.96 5.38 -9.51
C LYS A 839 32.73 4.61 -9.03
N ILE A 840 32.65 3.36 -9.48
CA ILE A 840 31.64 2.35 -9.14
C ILE A 840 32.29 1.30 -8.25
N MET A 841 31.79 1.16 -7.02
CA MET A 841 32.22 0.15 -6.06
C MET A 841 31.23 -0.99 -5.99
N ILE A 842 31.72 -2.23 -5.86
CA ILE A 842 30.88 -3.43 -5.76
C ILE A 842 30.81 -3.89 -4.31
N LYS A 843 29.60 -3.99 -3.77
CA LYS A 843 29.32 -4.70 -2.51
C LYS A 843 28.86 -6.11 -2.85
N VAL A 844 29.67 -7.10 -2.50
CA VAL A 844 29.36 -8.54 -2.56
C VAL A 844 30.05 -9.28 -1.41
N LYS A 845 29.69 -10.54 -1.14
CA LYS A 845 30.39 -11.38 -0.16
C LYS A 845 31.82 -11.72 -0.65
N LYS A 846 32.73 -11.96 0.30
CA LYS A 846 34.08 -12.46 -0.02
C LYS A 846 34.10 -13.99 -0.12
N ALA A 847 34.91 -14.51 -1.03
CA ALA A 847 35.13 -15.96 -1.17
C ALA A 847 35.91 -16.51 0.06
N PRO A 848 35.64 -17.75 0.50
CA PRO A 848 36.37 -18.38 1.60
C PRO A 848 37.85 -18.61 1.26
N HIS A 849 38.75 -18.33 2.20
CA HIS A 849 40.20 -18.53 2.02
C HIS A 849 40.54 -20.03 1.98
N LYS A 850 41.00 -20.54 0.83
CA LYS A 850 41.69 -21.84 0.78
C LYS A 850 43.10 -21.68 1.34
N ILE A 851 43.36 -22.22 2.53
CA ILE A 851 44.72 -22.39 3.05
C ILE A 851 45.27 -23.68 2.44
N GLU A 852 46.24 -23.58 1.54
CA GLU A 852 47.01 -24.73 1.08
C GLU A 852 48.04 -25.12 2.15
N VAL A 853 47.83 -26.25 2.82
CA VAL A 853 48.84 -26.85 3.71
C VAL A 853 49.52 -28.01 2.97
N PRO A 854 50.86 -28.07 2.92
CA PRO A 854 51.59 -29.14 2.23
C PRO A 854 51.44 -30.49 2.97
N PRO A 855 51.48 -31.63 2.24
CA PRO A 855 51.09 -32.92 2.79
C PRO A 855 52.24 -33.60 3.53
N SER A 856 52.22 -33.60 4.86
CA SER A 856 52.89 -34.65 5.64
C SER A 856 52.35 -34.82 7.06
N THR A 857 52.10 -36.09 7.41
CA THR A 857 52.04 -36.76 8.72
C THR A 857 50.79 -36.62 9.63
N THR A 858 49.96 -37.66 9.52
CA THR A 858 49.17 -38.41 10.52
C THR A 858 49.03 -37.95 11.99
N ALA A 859 47.75 -37.85 12.38
CA ALA A 859 47.06 -38.39 13.57
C ALA A 859 47.38 -37.88 14.98
N LEU A 860 46.43 -37.13 15.56
CA LEU A 860 45.81 -37.39 16.89
C LEU A 860 44.55 -36.52 17.10
N SER A 861 43.61 -37.09 17.86
CA SER A 861 42.18 -36.76 17.91
C SER A 861 41.78 -35.69 18.95
N ALA A 862 40.55 -35.19 18.76
CA ALA A 862 39.65 -34.49 19.69
C ALA A 862 39.95 -33.01 20.00
N VAL A 863 39.04 -32.10 19.59
CA VAL A 863 37.94 -31.57 20.43
C VAL A 863 36.83 -31.07 19.50
N HIS A 864 35.58 -31.42 19.82
CA HIS A 864 34.37 -30.90 19.20
C HIS A 864 34.29 -29.37 19.29
N ALA A 865 34.21 -28.69 18.15
CA ALA A 865 33.53 -27.42 18.03
C ALA A 865 32.58 -27.56 16.83
N ASN A 866 31.28 -27.67 17.13
CA ASN A 866 30.23 -27.53 16.14
C ASN A 866 30.24 -26.09 15.66
N ASP A 867 30.94 -25.81 14.56
CA ASP A 867 30.66 -24.62 13.75
C ASP A 867 29.48 -24.98 12.85
N GLU A 868 28.27 -24.72 13.35
CA GLU A 868 27.07 -24.74 12.51
C GLU A 868 27.08 -23.54 11.57
N ASP A 869 27.01 -23.85 10.28
CA ASP A 869 26.86 -22.95 9.15
C ASP A 869 25.65 -22.03 9.29
N ALA A 870 25.89 -20.72 9.39
CA ALA A 870 24.85 -19.69 9.31
C ALA A 870 25.29 -18.58 8.33
N SER A 871 25.20 -18.89 7.04
CA SER A 871 25.06 -17.87 6.00
C SER A 871 23.56 -17.62 5.76
N SER A 872 22.86 -17.06 6.75
CA SER A 872 21.55 -16.41 6.54
C SER A 872 21.77 -14.91 6.43
N SER A 873 21.75 -14.36 5.21
CA SER A 873 21.01 -13.12 5.03
C SER A 873 19.60 -13.44 5.53
N GLU A 874 19.07 -12.65 6.45
CA GLU A 874 17.74 -12.86 7.06
C GLU A 874 16.60 -12.56 6.06
N ASP A 875 16.69 -13.12 4.85
CA ASP A 875 15.66 -13.12 3.81
C ASP A 875 14.95 -14.48 3.66
N GLU A 876 15.10 -15.38 4.63
CA GLU A 876 14.21 -16.55 4.73
C GLU A 876 13.41 -16.57 6.05
N ARG A 877 12.08 -16.59 5.86
CA ARG A 877 11.03 -17.08 6.76
C ARG A 877 11.51 -17.60 8.12
N ALA A 878 11.15 -16.88 9.18
CA ALA A 878 10.89 -17.55 10.45
C ALA A 878 9.79 -18.60 10.22
N ALA A 879 10.09 -19.89 10.41
CA ALA A 879 9.11 -20.95 10.65
C ALA A 879 9.43 -21.67 11.97
N PRO A 880 8.43 -22.08 12.79
CA PRO A 880 8.72 -22.77 14.03
C PRO A 880 9.25 -24.18 13.72
N ALA A 881 10.21 -24.63 14.53
CA ALA A 881 10.99 -25.82 14.32
C ALA A 881 10.17 -27.11 14.16
N ALA A 882 10.31 -27.79 13.01
CA ALA A 882 10.08 -29.23 12.86
C ALA A 882 10.86 -29.84 11.67
N ALA A 883 11.85 -30.69 11.99
CA ALA A 883 12.57 -31.71 11.20
C ALA A 883 13.31 -31.31 9.87
N PRO A 884 14.51 -31.88 9.61
CA PRO A 884 15.44 -31.37 8.60
C PRO A 884 15.01 -31.73 7.17
N VAL A 885 14.72 -30.72 6.36
CA VAL A 885 14.65 -30.79 4.90
C VAL A 885 15.99 -30.30 4.35
N GLN A 886 16.64 -31.06 3.47
CA GLN A 886 17.90 -30.67 2.83
C GLN A 886 17.70 -29.40 2.00
N HIS A 887 18.24 -28.28 2.47
CA HIS A 887 18.36 -27.03 1.73
C HIS A 887 19.49 -27.18 0.70
N ASN A 888 19.30 -26.71 -0.53
CA ASN A 888 20.41 -26.58 -1.48
C ASN A 888 21.34 -25.46 -0.97
N PRO A 889 22.66 -25.65 -0.92
CA PRO A 889 23.59 -24.63 -0.43
C PRO A 889 23.54 -23.38 -1.32
N LYS A 890 23.68 -22.19 -0.71
CA LYS A 890 23.88 -20.91 -1.42
C LYS A 890 25.03 -21.07 -2.42
N SER A 891 24.90 -20.48 -3.61
CA SER A 891 25.99 -20.46 -4.58
C SER A 891 27.19 -19.72 -3.97
N ASP A 892 28.32 -20.41 -3.86
CA ASP A 892 29.57 -19.78 -3.46
C ASP A 892 29.92 -18.62 -4.40
N ILE A 893 30.62 -17.60 -3.87
CA ILE A 893 31.11 -16.48 -4.70
C ILE A 893 32.43 -16.87 -5.35
N CYS A 894 32.54 -16.72 -6.68
CA CYS A 894 33.78 -16.98 -7.41
C CYS A 894 34.86 -15.95 -7.04
N GLN A 895 36.13 -16.34 -7.17
CA GLN A 895 37.24 -15.46 -6.79
C GLN A 895 37.26 -14.17 -7.62
N ALA A 896 36.90 -14.23 -8.90
CA ALA A 896 36.87 -13.05 -9.77
C ALA A 896 35.87 -12.00 -9.28
N LEU A 897 34.67 -12.42 -8.88
CA LEU A 897 33.64 -11.54 -8.32
C LEU A 897 34.03 -11.04 -6.92
N SER A 898 34.58 -11.92 -6.08
CA SER A 898 35.09 -11.55 -4.76
C SER A 898 36.20 -10.49 -4.83
N ASN A 899 37.02 -10.48 -5.89
CA ASN A 899 38.11 -9.51 -6.04
C ASN A 899 37.62 -8.08 -6.31
N LEU A 900 36.36 -7.90 -6.76
CA LEU A 900 35.76 -6.57 -6.95
C LEU A 900 35.27 -5.95 -5.62
N ALA A 901 35.17 -6.72 -4.53
CA ALA A 901 34.74 -6.27 -3.21
C ALA A 901 35.87 -5.59 -2.40
N ILE A 902 36.41 -4.48 -2.93
CA ILE A 902 37.64 -3.85 -2.44
C ILE A 902 37.39 -2.97 -1.22
N TYR A 903 36.60 -1.90 -1.39
CA TYR A 903 36.28 -0.95 -0.32
C TYR A 903 34.90 -1.18 0.30
N THR A 904 34.11 -2.06 -0.29
CA THR A 904 32.74 -2.40 0.15
C THR A 904 32.57 -3.91 0.05
N HIS A 905 32.39 -4.62 1.17
CA HIS A 905 32.09 -6.05 1.15
C HIS A 905 31.02 -6.39 2.18
N SER A 906 30.17 -7.35 1.82
CA SER A 906 29.10 -7.82 2.70
C SER A 906 29.67 -8.75 3.76
N GLU A 907 29.39 -8.46 5.03
CA GLU A 907 29.72 -9.31 6.18
C GLU A 907 28.44 -9.62 6.96
N HIS A 908 28.36 -10.80 7.57
CA HIS A 908 27.24 -11.15 8.45
C HIS A 908 27.45 -10.52 9.83
N PHE A 909 26.43 -9.85 10.35
CA PHE A 909 26.50 -9.29 11.70
C PHE A 909 26.42 -10.40 12.75
N LYS A 910 27.45 -10.56 13.58
CA LYS A 910 27.43 -11.46 14.75
C LYS A 910 27.51 -10.66 16.04
N SER A 911 28.54 -9.82 16.17
CA SER A 911 28.64 -8.78 17.18
C SER A 911 29.71 -7.75 16.79
N PHE A 912 29.74 -6.61 17.48
CA PHE A 912 30.68 -5.51 17.24
C PHE A 912 32.12 -5.83 17.66
N GLU A 913 32.34 -6.86 18.49
CA GLU A 913 33.66 -7.26 18.96
C GLU A 913 34.44 -8.11 17.95
N THR A 914 33.74 -8.67 16.95
CA THR A 914 34.32 -9.58 15.97
C THR A 914 35.40 -8.91 15.10
N PRO A 915 36.41 -9.67 14.62
CA PRO A 915 37.41 -9.12 13.70
C PRO A 915 36.80 -8.58 12.39
N ALA A 916 35.69 -9.18 11.93
CA ALA A 916 34.96 -8.72 10.75
C ALA A 916 34.41 -7.29 10.94
N ALA A 917 33.88 -6.98 12.14
CA ALA A 917 33.37 -5.65 12.51
C ALA A 917 34.45 -4.54 12.61
N LYS A 918 35.72 -4.88 12.37
CA LYS A 918 36.86 -3.95 12.46
C LYS A 918 37.57 -3.74 11.10
N LYS A 919 37.08 -4.38 10.02
CA LYS A 919 37.65 -4.22 8.67
C LYS A 919 37.09 -2.95 8.03
N PRO A 920 37.87 -1.96 7.58
CA PRO A 920 37.32 -0.68 7.10
C PRO A 920 36.18 -0.79 6.07
N GLY A 921 36.30 -1.69 5.09
CA GLY A 921 35.32 -1.83 4.02
C GLY A 921 34.10 -2.73 4.29
N HIS A 922 33.90 -3.22 5.52
CA HIS A 922 32.77 -4.10 5.78
C HIS A 922 31.44 -3.34 5.82
N ILE A 923 30.37 -4.01 5.39
CA ILE A 923 29.00 -3.50 5.42
C ILE A 923 28.11 -4.56 6.08
N PHE A 924 27.49 -4.19 7.20
CA PHE A 924 26.39 -4.97 7.77
C PHE A 924 25.07 -4.54 7.15
N SER A 925 24.38 -5.45 6.46
CA SER A 925 23.03 -5.23 5.96
C SER A 925 22.03 -5.90 6.90
N ILE A 926 21.19 -5.11 7.55
CA ILE A 926 20.26 -5.55 8.60
C ILE A 926 18.87 -4.98 8.30
N SER A 927 17.82 -5.76 8.53
CA SER A 927 16.44 -5.32 8.29
C SER A 927 16.04 -4.16 9.22
N GLU A 928 15.02 -3.40 8.82
CA GLU A 928 14.50 -2.26 9.59
C GLU A 928 14.18 -2.63 11.06
N SER A 929 13.57 -3.80 11.33
CA SER A 929 13.19 -4.21 12.69
C SER A 929 14.41 -4.56 13.51
N ASN A 930 15.35 -5.27 12.90
CA ASN A 930 16.52 -5.80 13.60
C ASN A 930 17.53 -4.70 13.94
N ILE A 931 17.59 -3.63 13.14
CA ILE A 931 18.35 -2.42 13.53
C ILE A 931 17.73 -1.75 14.77
N LEU A 932 16.41 -1.64 14.84
CA LEU A 932 15.74 -1.03 15.99
C LEU A 932 15.93 -1.88 17.26
N ASP A 933 15.87 -3.20 17.15
CA ASP A 933 16.12 -4.12 18.27
C ASP A 933 17.60 -4.17 18.69
N LEU A 934 18.52 -4.11 17.72
CA LEU A 934 19.95 -3.97 18.00
C LEU A 934 20.23 -2.68 18.77
N HIS A 935 19.60 -1.56 18.39
CA HIS A 935 19.76 -0.29 19.12
C HIS A 935 19.25 -0.36 20.56
N LYS A 936 18.11 -1.01 20.83
CA LYS A 936 17.58 -1.17 22.19
C LYS A 936 18.56 -1.86 23.14
N THR A 937 19.41 -2.75 22.62
CA THR A 937 20.34 -3.56 23.42
C THR A 937 21.79 -3.08 23.35
N LYS A 938 22.18 -2.42 22.26
CA LYS A 938 23.56 -2.10 21.88
C LYS A 938 23.71 -0.70 21.26
N ALA A 939 22.94 0.29 21.74
CA ALA A 939 22.93 1.65 21.22
C ALA A 939 24.33 2.27 21.10
N ARG A 940 25.11 2.26 22.20
CA ARG A 940 26.45 2.85 22.25
C ARG A 940 27.41 2.17 21.27
N GLU A 941 27.43 0.84 21.26
CA GLU A 941 28.31 0.07 20.36
C GLU A 941 27.94 0.29 18.89
N MET A 942 26.64 0.32 18.58
CA MET A 942 26.13 0.59 17.24
C MET A 942 26.48 2.01 16.78
N PHE A 943 26.29 3.01 17.64
CA PHE A 943 26.63 4.40 17.33
C PHE A 943 28.12 4.56 17.07
N ALA A 944 28.97 4.02 17.96
CA ALA A 944 30.43 4.04 17.80
C ALA A 944 30.90 3.33 16.52
N HIS A 945 30.28 2.20 16.18
CA HIS A 945 30.52 1.48 14.94
C HIS A 945 30.19 2.35 13.73
N ASN A 946 29.00 2.93 13.68
CA ASN A 946 28.50 3.70 12.54
C ASN A 946 29.26 5.01 12.30
N LYS A 947 30.09 5.47 13.23
CA LYS A 947 31.03 6.58 12.98
C LYS A 947 32.17 6.19 12.04
N ASN A 948 32.57 4.92 12.04
CA ASN A 948 33.80 4.46 11.38
C ASN A 948 33.55 3.45 10.24
N TYR A 949 32.43 2.75 10.28
CA TYR A 949 32.11 1.64 9.38
C TYR A 949 30.68 1.73 8.87
N PHE A 950 30.36 0.98 7.81
CA PHE A 950 29.05 1.05 7.16
C PHE A 950 28.02 0.12 7.78
N MET A 951 26.80 0.63 7.86
CA MET A 951 25.61 -0.16 8.08
C MET A 951 24.56 0.21 7.02
N ARG A 952 23.86 -0.82 6.53
CA ARG A 952 22.74 -0.70 5.61
C ARG A 952 21.46 -1.19 6.29
N ALA A 953 20.45 -0.32 6.34
CA ALA A 953 19.07 -0.67 6.66
C ALA A 953 18.32 -0.97 5.36
N PHE A 954 17.41 -1.93 5.37
CA PHE A 954 16.50 -2.19 4.26
C PHE A 954 15.10 -2.57 4.75
N PRO A 955 14.04 -2.39 3.92
CA PRO A 955 12.67 -2.65 4.32
C PRO A 955 12.46 -4.13 4.62
N ASN A 956 11.63 -4.46 5.60
CA ASN A 956 11.31 -5.86 5.91
C ASN A 956 10.64 -6.56 4.71
N GLY A 957 10.90 -7.86 4.54
CA GLY A 957 10.23 -8.69 3.52
C GLY A 957 8.70 -8.77 3.66
N THR A 958 8.15 -8.36 4.82
CA THR A 958 6.69 -8.18 4.99
C THR A 958 6.14 -7.04 4.14
N ARG A 959 6.94 -6.06 3.71
CA ARG A 959 6.52 -4.90 2.89
C ARG A 959 6.36 -5.25 1.41
N VAL A 960 5.53 -6.24 1.10
CA VAL A 960 5.32 -6.77 -0.27
C VAL A 960 4.70 -5.74 -1.23
N ASP A 961 3.99 -4.74 -0.70
CA ASP A 961 3.44 -3.61 -1.45
C ASP A 961 4.50 -2.56 -1.83
N SER A 962 5.75 -2.75 -1.39
CA SER A 962 6.87 -1.82 -1.55
C SER A 962 6.75 -0.53 -0.73
N SER A 963 5.96 -0.52 0.35
CA SER A 963 5.98 0.57 1.33
C SER A 963 7.37 0.74 1.98
N ASN A 964 7.63 1.94 2.51
CA ASN A 964 8.90 2.29 3.15
C ASN A 964 8.77 2.49 4.66
N PRO A 965 9.84 2.23 5.44
CA PRO A 965 9.98 2.81 6.78
C PRO A 965 10.15 4.32 6.74
N ASP A 966 9.89 4.97 7.88
CA ASP A 966 10.49 6.27 8.18
C ASP A 966 12.03 6.09 8.27
N PRO A 967 12.83 6.72 7.40
CA PRO A 967 14.29 6.60 7.43
C PRO A 967 14.95 7.38 8.58
N SER A 968 14.26 8.36 9.15
CA SER A 968 14.84 9.30 10.12
C SER A 968 15.34 8.65 11.42
N PRO A 969 14.68 7.63 12.01
CA PRO A 969 15.20 6.94 13.19
C PRO A 969 16.48 6.15 12.93
N PHE A 970 16.76 5.78 11.68
CA PHE A 970 17.98 5.07 11.29
C PHE A 970 19.14 6.05 11.11
N TRP A 971 18.91 7.20 10.47
CA TRP A 971 19.91 8.25 10.36
C TRP A 971 20.33 8.80 11.73
N ARG A 972 19.39 8.94 12.67
CA ARG A 972 19.68 9.28 14.08
C ARG A 972 20.53 8.24 14.79
N LYS A 973 20.58 6.99 14.32
CA LYS A 973 21.48 5.93 14.84
C LYS A 973 22.79 5.85 14.05
N GLY A 974 23.05 6.84 13.18
CA GLY A 974 24.24 6.93 12.35
C GLY A 974 24.26 5.99 11.15
N VAL A 975 23.19 5.25 10.84
CA VAL A 975 23.15 4.33 9.70
C VAL A 975 23.28 5.10 8.40
N GLN A 976 24.29 4.78 7.58
CA GLN A 976 24.61 5.52 6.36
C GLN A 976 23.64 5.23 5.22
N MET A 977 23.31 3.95 5.03
CA MET A 977 22.64 3.45 3.84
C MET A 977 21.26 2.96 4.21
N VAL A 978 20.28 3.86 4.26
CA VAL A 978 18.88 3.49 4.51
C VAL A 978 18.22 3.27 3.15
N ALA A 979 18.18 2.02 2.71
CA ALA A 979 17.64 1.65 1.41
C ALA A 979 16.11 1.68 1.43
N LEU A 980 15.51 2.37 0.45
CA LEU A 980 14.06 2.50 0.31
C LEU A 980 13.61 1.98 -1.07
N ASN A 981 12.33 1.65 -1.21
CA ASN A 981 11.65 1.34 -2.46
C ASN A 981 11.27 2.65 -3.17
N TRP A 982 12.04 3.05 -4.18
CA TRP A 982 11.93 4.37 -4.85
C TRP A 982 10.69 4.52 -5.75
N GLN A 983 10.08 3.42 -6.13
CA GLN A 983 8.88 3.35 -6.95
C GLN A 983 7.59 3.68 -6.17
N TYR A 984 7.67 3.78 -4.84
CA TYR A 984 6.51 4.01 -3.98
C TYR A 984 6.64 5.33 -3.21
N LEU A 985 5.86 6.35 -3.60
CA LEU A 985 5.88 7.65 -2.92
C LEU A 985 5.04 7.60 -1.63
N ASP A 986 5.73 7.57 -0.50
CA ASP A 986 5.16 7.65 0.84
C ASP A 986 5.99 8.60 1.73
N GLU A 987 5.76 8.54 3.05
CA GLU A 987 6.52 9.34 4.01
C GLU A 987 8.02 9.11 3.95
N GLY A 988 8.46 7.85 3.83
CA GLY A 988 9.88 7.52 3.77
C GLY A 988 10.54 8.16 2.56
N MET A 989 9.91 8.10 1.38
CA MET A 989 10.45 8.74 0.18
C MET A 989 10.44 10.27 0.27
N MET A 990 9.43 10.90 0.85
CA MET A 990 9.41 12.37 1.01
C MET A 990 10.53 12.86 1.93
N LEU A 991 10.81 12.12 3.01
CA LEU A 991 11.92 12.40 3.92
C LEU A 991 13.27 12.17 3.26
N ASN A 992 13.39 11.12 2.44
CA ASN A 992 14.60 10.86 1.65
C ASN A 992 14.89 11.99 0.66
N GLU A 993 13.89 12.48 -0.07
CA GLU A 993 14.05 13.65 -0.96
C GLU A 993 14.47 14.90 -0.18
N GLY A 994 13.85 15.16 0.99
CA GLY A 994 14.23 16.27 1.86
C GLY A 994 15.65 16.16 2.44
N MET A 995 16.10 14.95 2.76
CA MET A 995 17.45 14.68 3.30
C MET A 995 18.53 14.95 2.27
N PHE A 996 18.33 14.51 1.03
CA PHE A 996 19.36 14.50 -0.03
C PHE A 996 19.24 15.66 -1.04
N ALA A 997 18.26 16.55 -0.91
CA ALA A 997 18.10 17.73 -1.76
C ALA A 997 19.41 18.53 -1.85
N ASP A 998 19.86 18.89 -3.05
CA ASP A 998 21.11 19.64 -3.35
C ASP A 998 22.41 19.02 -2.80
N GLU A 999 22.38 17.79 -2.30
CA GLU A 999 23.52 17.14 -1.64
C GLU A 999 24.19 16.08 -2.51
N LEU A 1000 23.74 15.90 -3.76
CA LEU A 1000 24.28 14.94 -4.72
C LEU A 1000 24.32 13.49 -4.17
N GLY A 1001 23.36 13.14 -3.30
CA GLY A 1001 23.20 11.81 -2.72
C GLY A 1001 24.15 11.45 -1.58
N TYR A 1002 25.01 12.38 -1.12
CA TYR A 1002 25.93 12.17 0.01
C TYR A 1002 25.80 13.29 1.04
N VAL A 1003 25.12 13.11 2.16
CA VAL A 1003 24.98 14.17 3.18
C VAL A 1003 26.05 13.97 4.25
N LEU A 1004 26.89 14.97 4.52
CA LEU A 1004 27.86 14.86 5.60
C LEU A 1004 27.13 14.73 6.95
N LYS A 1005 27.49 13.72 7.75
CA LYS A 1005 26.88 13.52 9.06
C LYS A 1005 27.09 14.76 9.96
N PRO A 1006 26.19 15.07 10.90
CA PRO A 1006 26.37 16.19 11.81
C PRO A 1006 27.59 16.00 12.73
N ILE A 1007 28.02 17.07 13.39
CA ILE A 1007 29.09 17.02 14.40
C ILE A 1007 28.66 16.04 15.50
N GLY A 1008 29.59 15.21 15.99
CA GLY A 1008 29.35 14.13 16.95
C GLY A 1008 29.16 12.75 16.30
N TYR A 1009 28.68 12.72 15.05
CA TYR A 1009 28.41 11.48 14.29
C TYR A 1009 29.57 11.05 13.37
N ARG A 1010 30.70 11.78 13.38
CA ARG A 1010 31.82 11.53 12.46
C ARG A 1010 32.94 10.76 13.15
N SER A 1011 33.73 10.01 12.38
CA SER A 1011 34.91 9.27 12.89
C SER A 1011 35.93 10.14 13.64
N THR A 1012 35.99 11.45 13.37
CA THR A 1012 36.87 12.39 14.06
C THR A 1012 36.41 12.77 15.46
N ASP A 1013 35.13 12.58 15.78
CA ASP A 1013 34.50 13.12 16.98
C ASP A 1013 34.62 12.14 18.16
N ARG A 1014 35.86 11.80 18.54
CA ARG A 1014 36.15 10.67 19.45
C ARG A 1014 35.58 10.81 20.86
N ASN A 1015 35.26 12.03 21.29
CA ASN A 1015 34.78 12.31 22.64
C ASN A 1015 33.25 12.14 22.80
N VAL A 1016 32.53 11.84 21.72
CA VAL A 1016 31.08 11.65 21.70
C VAL A 1016 30.77 10.15 21.57
N GLU A 1017 30.17 9.57 22.60
CA GLU A 1017 29.95 8.12 22.70
C GLU A 1017 28.51 7.69 22.40
N THR A 1018 27.53 8.59 22.52
CA THR A 1018 26.12 8.31 22.26
C THR A 1018 25.48 9.37 21.36
N GLU A 1019 24.33 9.04 20.77
CA GLU A 1019 23.50 9.98 20.00
C GLU A 1019 23.08 11.19 20.84
N VAL A 1020 22.82 10.96 22.13
CA VAL A 1020 22.40 11.97 23.10
C VAL A 1020 23.50 13.01 23.34
N ASP A 1021 24.76 12.57 23.35
CA ASP A 1021 25.92 13.47 23.52
C ASP A 1021 26.20 14.27 22.24
N ALA A 1022 25.75 13.77 21.09
CA ALA A 1022 25.91 14.42 19.79
C ALA A 1022 24.85 15.50 19.53
N ALA A 1023 23.72 15.48 20.24
CA ALA A 1023 22.64 16.44 20.06
C ALA A 1023 22.96 17.81 20.70
N PRO A 1024 22.57 18.93 20.08
CA PRO A 1024 22.75 20.25 20.69
C PRO A 1024 21.93 20.36 21.98
N GLN A 1025 22.49 21.03 23.00
CA GLN A 1025 21.88 21.19 24.33
C GLN A 1025 20.75 22.24 24.38
N GLY A 1026 19.92 22.31 23.34
CA GLY A 1026 18.97 23.40 23.15
C GLY A 1026 17.53 23.00 22.84
N ASP A 1027 16.58 23.86 23.24
CA ASP A 1027 15.15 23.75 22.92
C ASP A 1027 14.82 24.64 21.72
N MET A 1028 14.05 24.11 20.76
CA MET A 1028 13.57 24.86 19.60
C MET A 1028 12.12 25.30 19.78
N ASN A 1029 11.84 26.55 19.43
CA ASN A 1029 10.49 27.04 19.16
C ASN A 1029 10.33 27.27 17.66
N LEU A 1030 9.36 26.59 17.04
CA LEU A 1030 9.07 26.75 15.62
C LEU A 1030 7.61 27.14 15.42
N THR A 1031 7.37 28.19 14.66
CA THR A 1031 6.04 28.55 14.15
C THR A 1031 6.08 28.68 12.64
N ILE A 1032 5.23 27.93 11.96
CA ILE A 1032 5.04 28.04 10.51
C ILE A 1032 3.65 28.65 10.29
N THR A 1033 3.62 29.86 9.76
CA THR A 1033 2.40 30.55 9.39
C THR A 1033 2.12 30.33 7.92
N ILE A 1034 1.11 29.54 7.58
CA ILE A 1034 0.67 29.33 6.20
C ILE A 1034 -0.19 30.54 5.78
N ILE A 1035 0.22 31.26 4.73
CA ILE A 1035 -0.42 32.52 4.33
C ILE A 1035 -1.28 32.33 3.08
N ALA A 1036 -0.68 31.82 2.00
CA ALA A 1036 -1.39 31.61 0.74
C ALA A 1036 -0.77 30.44 -0.06
N GLY A 1037 -1.55 29.81 -0.93
CA GLY A 1037 -1.09 28.88 -1.95
C GLY A 1037 -1.36 29.42 -3.35
N GLN A 1038 -0.57 28.97 -4.33
CA GLN A 1038 -0.74 29.27 -5.75
C GLN A 1038 -0.54 28.00 -6.58
N HIS A 1039 -1.35 27.85 -7.63
CA HIS A 1039 -1.33 26.71 -8.55
C HIS A 1039 -1.30 25.37 -7.80
N ILE A 1040 -2.20 25.21 -6.82
CA ILE A 1040 -2.34 23.91 -6.14
C ILE A 1040 -2.81 22.89 -7.18
N TRP A 1041 -1.93 21.96 -7.49
CA TRP A 1041 -2.14 20.94 -8.50
C TRP A 1041 -3.34 20.04 -8.16
N VAL A 1042 -4.05 19.61 -9.20
CA VAL A 1042 -5.15 18.64 -9.10
C VAL A 1042 -4.80 17.45 -10.01
N PRO A 1043 -4.91 16.21 -9.52
CA PRO A 1043 -4.72 15.04 -10.37
C PRO A 1043 -5.75 15.02 -11.51
N SER A 1044 -5.32 15.17 -12.76
CA SER A 1044 -6.18 15.01 -13.93
C SER A 1044 -6.23 13.54 -14.36
N SER A 1045 -7.33 12.85 -14.11
CA SER A 1045 -7.66 11.64 -14.87
C SER A 1045 -8.24 12.08 -16.23
N SER A 1046 -7.37 12.19 -17.25
CA SER A 1046 -7.62 12.64 -18.65
C SER A 1046 -7.58 14.15 -18.91
N ASP A 1047 -6.88 14.53 -19.99
CA ASP A 1047 -6.67 15.91 -20.47
C ASP A 1047 -7.98 16.64 -20.89
N SER A 1048 -9.13 15.97 -20.86
CA SER A 1048 -10.44 16.55 -21.22
C SER A 1048 -11.19 17.23 -20.07
N ASP A 1049 -10.76 17.09 -18.81
CA ASP A 1049 -11.55 17.50 -17.62
C ASP A 1049 -10.99 18.70 -16.83
N SER A 1050 -9.94 19.34 -17.36
CA SER A 1050 -9.27 20.50 -16.74
C SER A 1050 -10.18 21.72 -16.50
N SER A 1051 -11.30 21.82 -17.22
CA SER A 1051 -12.27 22.92 -17.06
C SER A 1051 -13.31 22.70 -15.95
N ARG A 1052 -13.40 21.49 -15.36
CA ARG A 1052 -14.41 21.14 -14.33
C ARG A 1052 -13.84 20.88 -12.93
N SER A 1053 -12.54 20.56 -12.78
CA SER A 1053 -11.98 20.08 -11.50
C SER A 1053 -11.81 21.16 -10.41
N GLY A 1054 -11.64 22.44 -10.76
CA GLY A 1054 -11.46 23.52 -9.79
C GLY A 1054 -12.68 23.84 -8.90
N LYS A 1055 -13.89 23.39 -9.28
CA LYS A 1055 -15.13 23.71 -8.53
C LYS A 1055 -15.30 22.95 -7.21
N ASN A 1056 -14.59 21.84 -7.03
CA ASN A 1056 -14.68 20.98 -5.84
C ASN A 1056 -13.37 20.90 -5.03
N LEU A 1057 -12.33 21.61 -5.45
CA LEU A 1057 -11.05 21.64 -4.77
C LEU A 1057 -11.17 22.39 -3.43
N ARG A 1058 -10.75 21.75 -2.33
CA ARG A 1058 -10.76 22.29 -0.97
C ARG A 1058 -9.41 22.02 -0.29
N PRO A 1059 -8.29 22.65 -0.73
CA PRO A 1059 -7.01 22.33 -0.16
C PRO A 1059 -6.92 22.83 1.29
N PHE A 1060 -6.24 22.04 2.12
CA PHE A 1060 -5.67 22.48 3.38
C PHE A 1060 -4.21 22.03 3.44
N VAL A 1061 -3.41 22.71 4.25
CA VAL A 1061 -2.01 22.36 4.45
C VAL A 1061 -1.87 21.64 5.78
N LYS A 1062 -1.34 20.42 5.74
CA LYS A 1062 -0.85 19.68 6.89
C LYS A 1062 0.65 19.94 7.02
N CYS A 1063 1.08 20.31 8.21
CA CYS A 1063 2.48 20.53 8.58
C CYS A 1063 2.87 19.51 9.63
N GLU A 1064 3.90 18.73 9.33
CA GLU A 1064 4.39 17.66 10.18
C GLU A 1064 5.87 17.92 10.50
N LEU A 1065 6.21 17.87 11.79
CA LEU A 1065 7.57 18.08 12.27
C LEU A 1065 8.19 16.74 12.66
N HIS A 1066 9.14 16.26 11.87
CA HIS A 1066 9.86 15.01 12.12
C HIS A 1066 11.12 15.29 12.92
N VAL A 1067 11.05 15.05 14.23
CA VAL A 1067 12.14 15.23 15.20
C VAL A 1067 12.30 13.94 16.02
N GLU A 1068 13.40 13.82 16.75
CA GLU A 1068 13.51 12.75 17.74
C GLU A 1068 12.48 12.98 18.86
N ILE A 1069 11.59 12.00 19.08
CA ILE A 1069 10.49 12.12 20.03
C ILE A 1069 11.06 12.06 21.44
N GLY A 1070 11.30 13.24 22.01
CA GLY A 1070 11.67 13.44 23.41
C GLY A 1070 10.48 13.93 24.24
N ALA A 1071 10.66 15.07 24.91
CA ALA A 1071 9.60 15.74 25.65
C ALA A 1071 9.21 17.07 24.98
N VAL A 1072 7.91 17.35 24.92
CA VAL A 1072 7.34 18.66 24.53
C VAL A 1072 6.70 19.26 25.78
N ASN A 1073 7.06 20.51 26.11
CA ASN A 1073 6.61 21.18 27.34
C ASN A 1073 6.88 20.38 28.64
N GLY A 1074 7.93 19.54 28.66
CA GLY A 1074 8.31 18.73 29.83
C GLY A 1074 7.46 17.48 30.08
N LYS A 1075 6.65 17.04 29.11
CA LYS A 1075 5.95 15.73 29.09
C LYS A 1075 6.43 14.91 27.90
N ALA A 1076 6.38 13.58 28.00
CA ALA A 1076 6.63 12.70 26.85
C ALA A 1076 5.70 13.10 25.69
N ALA A 1077 6.28 13.41 24.54
CA ALA A 1077 5.54 13.83 23.37
C ALA A 1077 5.00 12.62 22.60
N ASP A 1078 3.82 12.75 22.02
CA ASP A 1078 3.28 11.80 21.05
C ASP A 1078 3.61 12.29 19.62
N GLU A 1079 3.63 11.39 18.63
CA GLU A 1079 3.80 11.77 17.22
C GLU A 1079 2.75 12.79 16.76
N ASP A 1080 1.52 12.68 17.28
CA ASP A 1080 0.42 13.57 16.90
C ASP A 1080 0.63 15.01 17.39
N ASP A 1081 1.44 15.24 18.43
CA ASP A 1081 1.82 16.59 18.89
C ASP A 1081 2.62 17.35 17.82
N PHE A 1082 3.21 16.62 16.87
CA PHE A 1082 4.02 17.17 15.79
C PHE A 1082 3.27 17.26 14.46
N LYS A 1083 1.95 17.06 14.43
CA LYS A 1083 1.14 17.09 13.21
C LYS A 1083 0.03 18.15 13.34
N LEU A 1084 0.17 19.27 12.63
CA LEU A 1084 -0.78 20.38 12.64
C LEU A 1084 -1.39 20.59 11.25
N LYS A 1085 -2.56 21.24 11.17
CA LYS A 1085 -3.19 21.55 9.87
C LYS A 1085 -3.92 22.88 9.85
N THR A 1086 -4.05 23.46 8.66
CA THR A 1086 -4.86 24.64 8.40
C THR A 1086 -6.34 24.27 8.21
N SER A 1087 -7.22 25.27 8.16
CA SER A 1087 -8.57 25.08 7.61
C SER A 1087 -8.54 24.87 6.09
N SER A 1088 -9.57 24.23 5.53
CA SER A 1088 -9.70 24.05 4.07
C SER A 1088 -10.27 25.30 3.39
N LYS A 1089 -9.89 25.51 2.12
CA LYS A 1089 -10.27 26.69 1.33
C LYS A 1089 -10.75 26.27 -0.05
N LYS A 1090 -11.85 26.83 -0.58
CA LYS A 1090 -12.44 26.36 -1.85
C LYS A 1090 -11.84 27.05 -3.08
N THR A 1091 -10.58 26.78 -3.38
CA THR A 1091 -9.85 27.34 -4.54
C THR A 1091 -8.50 26.63 -4.69
N ASP A 1092 -7.94 26.68 -5.89
CA ASP A 1092 -6.55 26.31 -6.23
C ASP A 1092 -5.52 27.40 -5.84
N HIS A 1093 -5.99 28.54 -5.34
CA HIS A 1093 -5.19 29.65 -4.80
C HIS A 1093 -5.62 29.99 -3.37
N PRO A 1094 -5.53 29.04 -2.42
CA PRO A 1094 -6.09 29.20 -1.09
C PRO A 1094 -5.43 30.34 -0.32
N GLU A 1095 -6.24 31.17 0.35
CA GLU A 1095 -5.77 32.23 1.24
C GLU A 1095 -6.30 32.01 2.66
N TRP A 1096 -5.40 32.07 3.63
CA TRP A 1096 -5.74 32.07 5.06
C TRP A 1096 -5.61 33.48 5.61
N GLU A 1097 -6.77 34.14 5.78
CA GLU A 1097 -6.86 35.50 6.31
C GLU A 1097 -6.07 35.63 7.62
N ASN A 1098 -5.12 36.58 7.66
CA ASN A 1098 -4.14 36.80 8.75
C ASN A 1098 -3.09 35.69 8.98
N GLY A 1099 -3.10 34.63 8.17
CA GLY A 1099 -2.18 33.49 8.22
C GLY A 1099 -2.58 32.43 9.25
N ALA A 1100 -2.56 31.16 8.86
CA ALA A 1100 -2.80 30.03 9.76
C ALA A 1100 -1.51 29.65 10.48
N ARG A 1101 -1.41 29.96 11.79
CA ARG A 1101 -0.21 29.73 12.60
C ARG A 1101 -0.18 28.31 13.16
N LEU A 1102 0.77 27.51 12.69
CA LEU A 1102 1.03 26.15 13.17
C LEU A 1102 2.26 26.19 14.09
N ARG A 1103 2.06 25.99 15.40
CA ARG A 1103 3.07 26.25 16.44
C ARG A 1103 3.56 24.95 17.08
N PHE A 1104 4.88 24.77 17.12
CA PHE A 1104 5.59 23.71 17.81
C PHE A 1104 6.46 24.34 18.93
N PRO A 1105 5.89 24.54 20.13
CA PRO A 1105 6.60 25.16 21.24
C PRO A 1105 7.53 24.17 21.94
N LYS A 1106 8.71 24.64 22.35
CA LYS A 1106 9.64 23.93 23.25
C LYS A 1106 9.90 22.47 22.85
N VAL A 1107 10.37 22.28 21.62
CA VAL A 1107 10.81 20.99 21.09
C VAL A 1107 12.24 20.75 21.56
N SER A 1108 12.43 19.80 22.47
CA SER A 1108 13.72 19.59 23.15
C SER A 1108 14.70 18.79 22.27
N ARG A 1109 16.00 19.10 22.35
CA ARG A 1109 17.10 18.27 21.80
C ARG A 1109 17.03 18.06 20.28
N VAL A 1110 16.71 19.11 19.53
CA VAL A 1110 16.58 19.01 18.07
C VAL A 1110 17.94 18.98 17.40
N VAL A 1111 18.28 17.88 16.72
CA VAL A 1111 19.38 17.84 15.75
C VAL A 1111 18.82 18.29 14.40
N GLU A 1112 19.13 19.52 14.00
CA GLU A 1112 18.49 20.16 12.85
C GLU A 1112 18.77 19.44 11.54
N GLU A 1113 19.99 18.94 11.35
CA GLU A 1113 20.43 18.18 10.17
C GLU A 1113 19.76 16.80 10.07
N LEU A 1114 19.09 16.33 11.12
CA LEU A 1114 18.36 15.05 11.18
C LEU A 1114 16.86 15.25 11.46
N SER A 1115 16.37 16.47 11.26
CA SER A 1115 15.00 16.84 11.53
C SER A 1115 14.38 17.55 10.33
N PHE A 1116 13.07 17.39 10.14
CA PHE A 1116 12.42 17.80 8.90
C PHE A 1116 11.08 18.47 9.17
N VAL A 1117 10.74 19.46 8.37
CA VAL A 1117 9.38 19.95 8.20
C VAL A 1117 8.83 19.36 6.91
N ARG A 1118 7.74 18.61 7.01
CA ARG A 1118 7.00 18.08 5.88
C ARG A 1118 5.67 18.82 5.74
N LEU A 1119 5.48 19.46 4.60
CA LEU A 1119 4.25 20.15 4.24
C LEU A 1119 3.51 19.31 3.21
N LYS A 1120 2.25 18.98 3.49
CA LYS A 1120 1.38 18.28 2.58
C LYS A 1120 0.19 19.17 2.29
N VAL A 1121 -0.07 19.42 1.02
CA VAL A 1121 -1.33 20.02 0.58
C VAL A 1121 -2.26 18.87 0.27
N GLU A 1122 -3.29 18.73 1.09
CA GLU A 1122 -4.29 17.69 0.93
C GLU A 1122 -5.62 18.33 0.57
N ASN A 1123 -6.41 17.63 -0.23
CA ASN A 1123 -7.79 17.98 -0.46
C ASN A 1123 -8.60 17.48 0.74
N ASP A 1124 -9.46 18.33 1.30
CA ASP A 1124 -10.53 17.95 2.24
C ASP A 1124 -11.80 17.70 1.41
N PRO A 1125 -11.95 16.50 0.81
CA PRO A 1125 -13.20 16.20 0.14
C PRO A 1125 -14.28 16.24 1.22
N LEU A 1126 -15.38 16.97 0.96
CA LEU A 1126 -16.53 17.12 1.88
C LEU A 1126 -16.95 15.80 2.53
N LEU A 1127 -16.67 14.69 1.85
CA LEU A 1127 -16.66 13.38 2.42
C LEU A 1127 -15.37 12.66 1.93
N GLY A 1128 -14.57 12.02 2.80
CA GLY A 1128 -13.43 11.15 2.43
C GLY A 1128 -12.29 11.08 3.40
N GLY A 1129 -11.25 10.33 3.02
CA GLY A 1129 -9.93 10.50 3.61
C GLY A 1129 -9.20 11.57 2.81
N ASP A 1130 -8.36 12.34 3.49
CA ASP A 1130 -7.61 13.44 2.90
C ASP A 1130 -6.77 12.93 1.71
N GLU A 1131 -6.91 13.56 0.54
CA GLU A 1131 -6.21 13.16 -0.69
C GLU A 1131 -4.97 14.04 -0.86
N LEU A 1132 -3.79 13.42 -0.99
CA LEU A 1132 -2.57 14.17 -1.24
C LEU A 1132 -2.59 14.79 -2.64
N LEU A 1133 -2.52 16.12 -2.70
CA LEU A 1133 -2.42 16.87 -3.95
C LEU A 1133 -0.96 17.18 -4.27
N SER A 1134 -0.23 17.69 -3.28
CA SER A 1134 1.17 18.06 -3.42
C SER A 1134 1.87 18.06 -2.07
N TRP A 1135 3.19 18.11 -2.09
CA TRP A 1135 3.99 18.05 -0.87
C TRP A 1135 5.33 18.77 -1.02
N ALA A 1136 5.96 19.04 0.11
CA ALA A 1136 7.34 19.50 0.21
C ALA A 1136 7.94 18.97 1.52
N CYS A 1137 9.26 18.73 1.54
CA CYS A 1137 9.98 18.34 2.74
C CYS A 1137 11.29 19.13 2.83
N ILE A 1138 11.56 19.74 3.98
CA ILE A 1138 12.70 20.63 4.19
C ILE A 1138 13.42 20.23 5.48
N ARG A 1139 14.73 19.99 5.39
CA ARG A 1139 15.61 19.75 6.54
C ARG A 1139 15.73 21.02 7.39
N LEU A 1140 15.65 20.91 8.72
CA LEU A 1140 15.50 22.09 9.58
C LEU A 1140 16.70 23.04 9.51
N ASP A 1141 17.92 22.53 9.39
CA ASP A 1141 19.15 23.32 9.20
C ASP A 1141 19.10 24.20 7.94
N ARG A 1142 18.27 23.80 6.97
CA ARG A 1142 18.07 24.51 5.70
C ARG A 1142 16.79 25.35 5.65
N LEU A 1143 15.93 25.25 6.66
CA LEU A 1143 14.69 26.03 6.72
C LEU A 1143 14.99 27.49 7.11
N GLN A 1144 14.76 28.42 6.18
CA GLN A 1144 15.01 29.84 6.37
C GLN A 1144 13.87 30.53 7.13
N THR A 1145 14.22 31.48 8.00
CA THR A 1145 13.28 32.32 8.77
C THR A 1145 12.64 33.39 7.88
N GLY A 1146 11.51 33.96 8.31
CA GLY A 1146 10.84 35.06 7.63
C GLY A 1146 9.82 34.63 6.58
N TYR A 1147 9.49 35.55 5.67
CA TYR A 1147 8.48 35.33 4.63
C TYR A 1147 9.12 34.60 3.44
N ARG A 1148 8.70 33.36 3.19
CA ARG A 1148 9.32 32.46 2.21
C ARG A 1148 8.29 31.72 1.36
N PHE A 1149 8.72 31.26 0.19
CA PHE A 1149 8.01 30.36 -0.70
C PHE A 1149 8.50 28.93 -0.54
N VAL A 1150 7.56 28.01 -0.41
CA VAL A 1150 7.82 26.57 -0.50
C VAL A 1150 7.35 26.11 -1.87
N LYS A 1151 8.27 25.59 -2.68
CA LYS A 1151 7.95 24.93 -3.95
C LYS A 1151 7.28 23.58 -3.68
N LEU A 1152 6.24 23.28 -4.44
CA LEU A 1152 5.45 22.07 -4.28
C LEU A 1152 5.79 21.02 -5.33
N MET A 1153 5.85 19.77 -4.88
CA MET A 1153 6.02 18.57 -5.70
C MET A 1153 4.67 17.86 -5.86
N ASP A 1154 4.43 17.27 -7.02
CA ASP A 1154 3.26 16.43 -7.26
C ASP A 1154 3.41 15.01 -6.65
N VAL A 1155 2.37 14.19 -6.78
CA VAL A 1155 2.33 12.80 -6.31
C VAL A 1155 3.23 11.84 -7.10
N LYS A 1156 3.88 12.31 -8.16
CA LYS A 1156 4.85 11.57 -8.98
C LYS A 1156 6.29 12.09 -8.75
N ASN A 1157 6.48 12.96 -7.75
CA ASN A 1157 7.75 13.60 -7.43
C ASN A 1157 8.27 14.52 -8.56
N ASN A 1158 7.38 15.19 -9.30
CA ASN A 1158 7.74 16.25 -10.24
C ASN A 1158 7.47 17.63 -9.62
N PRO A 1159 8.31 18.64 -9.89
CA PRO A 1159 7.99 20.02 -9.54
C PRO A 1159 6.70 20.46 -10.24
N ILE A 1160 5.81 21.14 -9.50
CA ILE A 1160 4.59 21.72 -10.07
C ILE A 1160 4.92 23.11 -10.61
N ASP A 1161 4.62 23.35 -11.89
CA ASP A 1161 4.86 24.65 -12.51
C ASP A 1161 4.03 25.77 -11.84
N GLY A 1162 4.73 26.77 -11.31
CA GLY A 1162 4.17 27.84 -10.47
C GLY A 1162 3.54 27.40 -9.13
N GLY A 1163 3.58 26.10 -8.79
CA GLY A 1163 3.00 25.52 -7.57
C GLY A 1163 3.81 25.87 -6.32
N LYS A 1164 3.25 26.72 -5.45
CA LYS A 1164 3.96 27.21 -4.26
C LYS A 1164 3.07 27.61 -3.09
N LEU A 1165 3.62 27.55 -1.89
CA LEU A 1165 3.02 28.13 -0.67
C LEU A 1165 3.82 29.35 -0.22
N LEU A 1166 3.16 30.48 0.02
CA LEU A 1166 3.72 31.59 0.80
C LEU A 1166 3.54 31.29 2.29
N ILE A 1167 4.65 31.22 3.01
CA ILE A 1167 4.68 30.98 4.46
C ILE A 1167 5.46 32.08 5.16
N ARG A 1168 5.27 32.20 6.48
CA ARG A 1168 6.22 32.87 7.36
C ARG A 1168 6.74 31.87 8.39
N VAL A 1169 8.06 31.76 8.50
CA VAL A 1169 8.75 30.90 9.46
C VAL A 1169 9.27 31.77 10.60
N ASP A 1170 8.90 31.46 11.83
CA ASP A 1170 9.51 32.01 13.04
C ASP A 1170 10.19 30.85 13.78
N LYS A 1171 11.52 30.79 13.76
CA LYS A 1171 12.32 29.70 14.32
C LYS A 1171 13.37 30.26 15.26
N MET A 1172 13.36 29.78 16.50
CA MET A 1172 14.32 30.16 17.54
C MET A 1172 14.85 28.90 18.21
N VAL A 1173 16.17 28.71 18.20
CA VAL A 1173 16.84 27.65 18.95
C VAL A 1173 17.50 28.29 20.17
N GLN A 1174 17.08 27.88 21.36
CA GLN A 1174 17.69 28.32 22.61
C GLN A 1174 18.90 27.43 22.87
N SER A 1175 20.10 27.99 22.84
CA SER A 1175 21.36 27.29 23.14
C SER A 1175 21.54 27.00 24.61
#